data_AF-A0A1C5BIS9-F1
#
_entry.id   AF-A0A1C5BIS9-F1
#
_cell.length_a   1.000
_cell.length_b   1.000
_cell.length_c   1.000
_cell.angle_alpha   90.00
_cell.angle_beta   90.00
_cell.angle_gamma   90.00
#
_symmetry.space_group_name_H-M   'P 1'
#
loop_
_entity.id
_entity.type
_entity.pdbx_description
1 polymer ?
#
loop_
_entity_poly.entity_id
_entity_poly.type
_entity_poly.pdbx_seq_one_letter_code
_entity_poly.pdbx_strand_id
1 'polypeptide(L)'
;MRTNSRRALRLASALVAAGLALSAAPPALASDDGGNSLLTLTTGQAEELADHARLNAYADADRETVDPQGATTGSDASGAGRGTDQGSGAHLDEGTGTDAGTDAAVTISPKSTLEGVRGLAATAPAGKGGDYFTLHSLGSVQRSKADGTALWRRDNASLYADWGVKNSRPWQTEPYPARIVMGYNAVSPFTPASDQGYATGDLTGDGVDDVVFSASVGVSPYRPFTSPGSSLANGTFVTVLDGRTGTTLWSKLYAYAYNVKLVGRTLVVTDAPHYNLNSPAAATATVSGIRFSYADGALTPSDTWTYDTGVRAGTAWGALEDLGGGLVAASYNQRRTPTAAGRGRTLVFDTEDGAVKWQTDSALYSRQLHLDTTRGRLVALEQSDPTDGVKYELDSYSLADGRRTTLDTRINAVPTDMTIGDLRGDRKPEYVVSESTLSPDLWLNANTVRVVDGTDPGSVLWSDTVKRDADNSHDGPSVWSLDVVDGSLVTGAQDDTGMNTAENPGGGQYASLTVFSGSGDMRWRQKGIGASPMFNQVYRDADGRHIRTVDQNQNIRTYGFGNGKQQDLLPLQGDLSSAQSSDIDGDKKKDLVVGGKSNGVWAYSGPSLTAGKPELLWKATVPGQVHRIEKGDVNGDGHDDFVVAADTAVAVLDGRTGKVLERIDGEGQFVRSVTVADLDGDKRADIVVPTDKVRAYRGNGSKLWTYGAPDSAGRVVFGDLAVGEGRVYAQYASVGSFDKESPAVDGVALDAEKGTVRWTAAPKAPAESVDGKLYGAALGNGVFTSPGIPYADGHAVVYTWFAATSTTAEGVPDASSLRTVVEIRDSRTGEVLHQALAGGAWTNGNFFTGPEGLILAGTASFRTYAAGGQDHSIFTLPTTETGGFLTGPGGRRLLVGGVQAGAYLWDPAVLTAGHHYPDQVGKNTYLGARNYFSGELDGDGVDELVNLGFDETGFDRTTELLGGRYLLQFTAISRMTVSTLS
;
A
#
# COMPACT_ATOMS: atom_id res chain seq x y z
N MET A 1 47.04 45.06 6.32
CA MET A 1 47.02 45.64 7.68
C MET A 1 45.58 45.81 8.11
N ARG A 2 45.22 45.17 9.24
CA ARG A 2 43.95 45.18 10.01
C ARG A 2 42.64 44.86 9.25
N THR A 3 42.37 43.57 9.14
CA THR A 3 41.02 42.96 9.06
C THR A 3 40.40 42.95 10.46
N ASN A 4 39.37 43.78 10.69
CA ASN A 4 38.53 43.67 11.90
C ASN A 4 37.42 42.66 11.62
N SER A 5 37.45 41.53 12.32
CA SER A 5 36.48 40.44 12.17
C SER A 5 35.14 40.81 12.81
N ARG A 6 34.06 40.73 12.02
CA ARG A 6 32.66 40.86 12.49
C ARG A 6 32.18 39.65 13.32
N ARG A 7 33.07 38.69 13.64
CA ARG A 7 32.77 37.50 14.46
C ARG A 7 32.54 37.84 15.94
N ALA A 8 33.22 38.84 16.48
CA ALA A 8 33.11 39.18 17.90
C ALA A 8 31.79 39.87 18.27
N LEU A 9 31.14 40.58 17.33
CA LEU A 9 29.85 41.24 17.59
C LEU A 9 28.66 40.26 17.56
N ARG A 10 28.76 39.14 16.82
CA ARG A 10 27.67 38.14 16.69
C ARG A 10 27.41 37.33 17.97
N LEU A 11 28.45 37.10 18.77
CA LEU A 11 28.31 36.40 20.07
C LEU A 11 27.59 37.25 21.13
N ALA A 12 27.66 38.59 21.03
CA ALA A 12 27.02 39.47 22.00
C ALA A 12 25.50 39.62 21.75
N SER A 13 25.05 39.55 20.50
CA SER A 13 23.63 39.64 20.14
C SER A 13 22.85 38.34 20.36
N ALA A 14 23.51 37.18 20.33
CA ALA A 14 22.87 35.88 20.61
C ALA A 14 22.48 35.70 22.09
N LEU A 15 23.16 36.37 23.02
CA LEU A 15 22.89 36.25 24.46
C LEU A 15 21.78 37.17 24.98
N VAL A 16 21.36 38.19 24.21
CA VAL A 16 20.30 39.13 24.64
C VAL A 16 18.90 38.66 24.19
N ALA A 17 18.80 37.84 23.13
CA ALA A 17 17.52 37.28 22.66
C ALA A 17 17.09 36.00 23.43
N ALA A 18 18.00 35.32 24.11
CA ALA A 18 17.71 34.10 24.89
C ALA A 18 16.91 34.35 26.19
N GLY A 19 16.61 35.61 26.53
CA GLY A 19 15.98 35.99 27.79
C GLY A 19 14.46 35.86 27.87
N LEU A 20 13.72 35.62 26.77
CA LEU A 20 12.24 35.72 26.75
C LEU A 20 11.47 34.66 25.95
N ALA A 21 12.07 33.52 25.59
CA ALA A 21 11.34 32.39 24.98
C ALA A 21 11.80 31.03 25.56
N LEU A 22 11.39 30.76 26.80
CA LEU A 22 11.56 29.45 27.45
C LEU A 22 10.48 28.47 26.96
N SER A 23 10.67 27.93 25.74
CA SER A 23 10.09 26.65 25.30
C SER A 23 10.74 26.04 24.06
N ALA A 24 11.74 26.68 23.44
CA ALA A 24 12.46 26.09 22.31
C ALA A 24 13.60 25.19 22.83
N ALA A 25 13.51 23.88 22.58
CA ALA A 25 14.70 23.04 22.58
C ALA A 25 15.72 23.64 21.59
N PRO A 26 17.04 23.66 21.91
CA PRO A 26 18.03 24.09 20.95
C PRO A 26 17.88 23.24 19.67
N PRO A 27 18.08 23.84 18.46
CA PRO A 27 18.12 23.05 17.23
C PRO A 27 19.09 21.90 17.47
N ALA A 28 18.66 20.67 17.20
CA ALA A 28 19.42 19.46 17.48
C ALA A 28 20.85 19.64 16.94
N LEU A 29 21.78 19.95 17.84
CA LEU A 29 23.20 19.90 17.54
C LEU A 29 23.52 18.42 17.41
N ALA A 30 24.20 18.09 16.32
CA ALA A 30 24.71 16.77 16.01
C ALA A 30 25.26 16.08 17.27
N SER A 31 24.98 14.79 17.39
CA SER A 31 25.48 13.80 18.35
C SER A 31 26.47 14.34 19.39
N ASP A 32 26.14 14.14 20.66
CA ASP A 32 27.06 14.23 21.79
C ASP A 32 28.27 13.31 21.56
N ASP A 33 29.27 13.85 20.85
CA ASP A 33 30.71 13.57 20.89
C ASP A 33 31.39 14.26 19.68
N GLY A 34 31.82 15.52 19.85
CA GLY A 34 32.73 16.20 18.91
C GLY A 34 32.12 17.07 17.80
N GLY A 35 30.90 17.60 17.98
CA GLY A 35 30.02 18.24 16.99
C GLY A 35 30.49 19.44 16.14
N ASN A 36 31.65 19.38 15.49
CA ASN A 36 32.08 20.32 14.44
C ASN A 36 32.81 19.65 13.26
N SER A 37 33.05 18.34 13.28
CA SER A 37 33.65 17.63 12.14
C SER A 37 32.60 17.21 11.11
N LEU A 38 32.90 17.46 9.84
CA LEU A 38 32.09 17.01 8.70
C LEU A 38 32.10 15.47 8.64
N LEU A 39 30.92 14.85 8.64
CA LEU A 39 30.71 13.42 8.45
C LEU A 39 31.01 13.06 7.00
N THR A 40 31.85 12.07 6.76
CA THR A 40 32.16 11.56 5.41
C THR A 40 31.81 10.09 5.34
N LEU A 41 31.08 9.69 4.31
CA LEU A 41 30.64 8.30 4.13
C LEU A 41 31.56 7.57 3.16
N THR A 42 31.71 6.26 3.34
CA THR A 42 32.18 5.38 2.26
C THR A 42 31.10 5.24 1.17
N THR A 43 31.48 4.79 -0.02
CA THR A 43 30.49 4.52 -1.10
C THR A 43 29.40 3.56 -0.64
N GLY A 44 29.77 2.46 0.03
CA GLY A 44 28.80 1.48 0.54
C GLY A 44 27.84 2.07 1.58
N GLN A 45 28.36 2.85 2.54
CA GLN A 45 27.51 3.56 3.51
C GLN A 45 26.56 4.57 2.85
N ALA A 46 26.99 5.25 1.79
CA ALA A 46 26.14 6.18 1.06
C ALA A 46 25.04 5.46 0.26
N GLU A 47 25.34 4.27 -0.28
CA GLU A 47 24.37 3.41 -0.97
C GLU A 47 23.33 2.85 0.02
N GLU A 48 23.78 2.27 1.13
CA GLU A 48 22.91 1.78 2.22
C GLU A 48 22.00 2.91 2.73
N LEU A 49 22.57 4.08 3.03
CA LEU A 49 21.81 5.24 3.48
C LEU A 49 20.80 5.72 2.44
N ALA A 50 21.15 5.73 1.16
CA ALA A 50 20.22 6.09 0.09
C ALA A 50 19.07 5.07 -0.05
N ASP A 51 19.27 3.80 0.28
CA ASP A 51 18.22 2.79 0.19
C ASP A 51 17.12 2.97 1.23
N HIS A 52 17.47 3.40 2.44
CA HIS A 52 16.51 3.55 3.53
C HIS A 52 16.03 5.00 3.77
N ALA A 53 16.84 6.03 3.45
CA ALA A 53 16.46 7.45 3.61
C ALA A 53 15.57 8.00 2.47
N ARG A 54 14.46 7.30 2.23
CA ARG A 54 13.41 7.64 1.26
C ARG A 54 12.06 7.13 1.73
N LEU A 55 10.98 7.77 1.29
CA LEU A 55 9.66 7.16 1.36
C LEU A 55 9.53 6.05 0.33
N ASN A 56 8.94 4.93 0.74
CA ASN A 56 8.54 3.88 -0.20
C ASN A 56 7.20 4.23 -0.84
N ALA A 57 7.24 4.91 -2.00
CA ALA A 57 6.03 5.31 -2.71
C ALA A 57 5.21 4.13 -3.25
N TYR A 58 5.84 2.97 -3.48
CA TYR A 58 5.27 1.84 -4.22
C TYR A 58 4.93 0.64 -3.33
N ALA A 59 5.27 0.69 -2.05
CA ALA A 59 5.08 -0.39 -1.07
C ALA A 59 5.71 -1.73 -1.50
N ASP A 60 6.86 -1.73 -2.19
CA ASP A 60 7.69 -2.92 -2.42
C ASP A 60 8.54 -3.28 -1.20
N ALA A 61 8.65 -4.59 -0.91
CA ALA A 61 9.51 -5.11 0.15
C ALA A 61 11.00 -4.85 -0.15
N ASP A 62 11.37 -4.83 -1.44
CA ASP A 62 12.73 -4.63 -1.92
C ASP A 62 12.95 -3.15 -2.24
N ARG A 63 13.50 -2.41 -1.27
CA ARG A 63 14.04 -1.06 -1.49
C ARG A 63 15.35 -1.17 -2.28
N GLU A 64 15.32 -1.70 -3.51
CA GLU A 64 16.54 -1.86 -4.32
C GLU A 64 17.11 -0.51 -4.77
N THR A 65 18.43 -0.38 -4.63
CA THR A 65 19.29 0.54 -5.39
C THR A 65 19.56 -0.09 -6.74
N VAL A 66 19.13 0.56 -7.82
CA VAL A 66 19.51 0.15 -9.17
C VAL A 66 20.74 0.96 -9.59
N ASP A 67 21.94 0.38 -9.45
CA ASP A 67 23.06 0.69 -10.36
C ASP A 67 22.95 -0.26 -11.55
N PRO A 68 22.33 0.15 -12.67
CA PRO A 68 22.08 -0.74 -13.79
C PRO A 68 23.34 -1.03 -14.63
N GLN A 69 24.50 -0.43 -14.31
CA GLN A 69 25.73 -0.53 -15.12
C GLN A 69 26.94 -1.09 -14.38
N GLY A 70 26.82 -1.36 -13.07
CA GLY A 70 27.82 -2.07 -12.27
C GLY A 70 29.17 -1.34 -12.20
N ALA A 71 29.29 -0.37 -11.28
CA ALA A 71 30.56 0.27 -10.97
C ALA A 71 31.10 -0.04 -9.55
N THR A 72 30.46 -0.91 -8.77
CA THR A 72 30.99 -1.39 -7.49
C THR A 72 31.29 -2.89 -7.56
N THR A 73 32.58 -3.23 -7.57
CA THR A 73 33.04 -4.58 -7.22
C THR A 73 32.90 -4.76 -5.72
N GLY A 74 31.80 -5.36 -5.26
CA GLY A 74 31.53 -5.62 -3.85
C GLY A 74 30.59 -6.82 -3.68
N SER A 75 31.20 -7.97 -3.35
CA SER A 75 30.63 -9.26 -2.92
C SER A 75 29.14 -9.53 -3.17
N ASP A 76 28.88 -10.37 -4.18
CA ASP A 76 27.81 -11.36 -4.11
C ASP A 76 27.95 -12.18 -2.82
N ALA A 77 27.27 -11.75 -1.77
CA ALA A 77 27.23 -12.47 -0.49
C ALA A 77 25.84 -12.34 0.16
N SER A 78 24.79 -12.64 -0.61
CA SER A 78 23.51 -13.13 -0.09
C SER A 78 22.69 -13.81 -1.20
N GLY A 79 23.32 -14.70 -1.97
CA GLY A 79 22.64 -15.50 -3.00
C GLY A 79 23.26 -16.86 -3.31
N ALA A 80 24.34 -17.26 -2.64
CA ALA A 80 24.99 -18.56 -2.83
C ALA A 80 24.64 -19.48 -1.66
N GLY A 81 23.43 -20.03 -1.68
CA GLY A 81 22.96 -20.91 -0.62
C GLY A 81 21.55 -21.47 -0.79
N ARG A 82 21.05 -21.65 -2.01
CA ARG A 82 19.95 -22.59 -2.30
C ARG A 82 20.29 -23.35 -3.57
N GLY A 83 20.24 -24.67 -3.46
CA GLY A 83 20.78 -25.61 -4.43
C GLY A 83 20.30 -25.33 -5.84
N THR A 84 21.25 -25.46 -6.77
CA THR A 84 20.99 -25.88 -8.13
C THR A 84 20.35 -27.26 -8.11
N ASP A 85 19.05 -27.33 -7.85
CA ASP A 85 18.17 -28.34 -8.42
C ASP A 85 17.30 -27.63 -9.46
N GLN A 86 17.98 -27.16 -10.51
CA GLN A 86 17.40 -27.22 -11.85
C GLN A 86 17.30 -28.71 -12.19
N GLY A 87 16.24 -29.35 -11.72
CA GLY A 87 15.71 -30.52 -12.39
C GLY A 87 15.36 -30.07 -13.80
N SER A 88 16.24 -30.38 -14.76
CA SER A 88 15.91 -30.34 -16.17
C SER A 88 14.53 -30.97 -16.32
N GLY A 89 13.55 -30.17 -16.77
CA GLY A 89 12.26 -30.68 -17.16
C GLY A 89 12.47 -31.73 -18.24
N ALA A 90 12.52 -32.99 -17.82
CA ALA A 90 12.24 -34.09 -18.70
C ALA A 90 10.80 -33.86 -19.15
N HIS A 91 10.63 -33.64 -20.45
CA HIS A 91 9.37 -33.86 -21.12
C HIS A 91 8.76 -35.16 -20.58
N LEU A 92 7.68 -35.04 -19.80
CA LEU A 92 6.81 -36.18 -19.58
C LEU A 92 5.93 -36.24 -20.82
N ASP A 93 6.24 -37.26 -21.63
CA ASP A 93 5.52 -37.62 -22.83
C ASP A 93 4.01 -37.68 -22.57
N GLU A 94 3.25 -37.21 -23.57
CA GLU A 94 1.81 -37.41 -23.70
C GLU A 94 1.48 -38.91 -23.66
N GLY A 95 1.19 -39.42 -22.47
CA GLY A 95 0.60 -40.73 -22.28
C GLY A 95 -0.89 -40.66 -22.57
N THR A 96 -1.30 -41.10 -23.75
CA THR A 96 -2.70 -41.32 -24.13
C THR A 96 -3.33 -42.38 -23.21
N GLY A 97 -3.96 -41.93 -22.13
CA GLY A 97 -4.90 -42.71 -21.32
C GLY A 97 -6.33 -42.36 -21.74
N THR A 98 -6.93 -43.20 -22.58
CA THR A 98 -8.36 -43.13 -22.87
C THR A 98 -9.13 -43.76 -21.71
N ASP A 99 -9.69 -42.93 -20.83
CA ASP A 99 -10.88 -43.28 -20.05
C ASP A 99 -11.92 -42.18 -20.26
N ALA A 100 -12.92 -42.51 -21.08
CA ALA A 100 -14.05 -41.64 -21.37
C ALA A 100 -15.02 -41.69 -20.18
N GLY A 101 -15.14 -40.59 -19.43
CA GLY A 101 -16.31 -40.41 -18.57
C GLY A 101 -16.30 -39.39 -17.44
N THR A 102 -15.24 -38.62 -17.14
CA THR A 102 -15.28 -37.58 -16.06
C THR A 102 -14.28 -36.42 -16.23
N ASP A 103 -13.36 -36.48 -17.20
CA ASP A 103 -12.16 -35.62 -17.30
C ASP A 103 -12.29 -34.39 -18.22
N ALA A 104 -13.50 -33.84 -18.40
CA ALA A 104 -13.66 -32.66 -19.24
C ALA A 104 -12.96 -31.44 -18.60
N ALA A 105 -12.10 -30.77 -19.37
CA ALA A 105 -11.48 -29.50 -18.97
C ALA A 105 -12.54 -28.40 -18.78
N VAL A 106 -12.35 -27.56 -17.77
CA VAL A 106 -13.19 -26.40 -17.46
C VAL A 106 -12.45 -25.14 -17.87
N THR A 107 -13.07 -24.34 -18.72
CA THR A 107 -12.52 -23.04 -19.14
C THR A 107 -13.00 -21.95 -18.18
N ILE A 108 -12.05 -21.23 -17.59
CA ILE A 108 -12.33 -20.05 -16.76
C ILE A 108 -12.17 -18.80 -17.62
N SER A 109 -13.27 -18.11 -17.93
CA SER A 109 -13.28 -16.97 -18.87
C SER A 109 -13.53 -15.65 -18.14
N PRO A 110 -12.56 -14.72 -18.06
CA PRO A 110 -12.78 -13.42 -17.44
C PRO A 110 -13.83 -12.61 -18.19
N LYS A 111 -14.69 -11.92 -17.44
CA LYS A 111 -15.77 -11.07 -17.97
C LYS A 111 -15.58 -9.61 -17.61
N SER A 112 -15.46 -9.34 -16.31
CA SER A 112 -15.21 -7.99 -15.81
C SER A 112 -14.05 -7.98 -14.83
N THR A 113 -13.36 -6.86 -14.81
CA THR A 113 -12.20 -6.64 -13.97
C THR A 113 -12.27 -5.22 -13.41
N LEU A 114 -12.13 -5.12 -12.09
CA LEU A 114 -12.12 -3.87 -11.35
C LEU A 114 -10.78 -3.76 -10.62
N GLU A 115 -9.92 -2.86 -11.10
CA GLU A 115 -8.60 -2.65 -10.53
C GLU A 115 -8.67 -1.78 -9.25
N GLY A 116 -7.93 -2.18 -8.21
CA GLY A 116 -7.80 -1.42 -6.97
C GLY A 116 -6.77 -0.28 -7.11
N VAL A 117 -7.01 0.87 -6.48
CA VAL A 117 -5.97 1.91 -6.32
C VAL A 117 -4.95 1.47 -5.26
N ARG A 118 -3.65 1.73 -5.49
CA ARG A 118 -2.57 1.30 -4.60
C ARG A 118 -1.38 2.28 -4.59
N GLY A 119 -0.61 2.22 -3.51
CA GLY A 119 0.59 3.03 -3.30
C GLY A 119 0.29 4.42 -2.77
N LEU A 120 1.34 5.25 -2.64
CA LEU A 120 1.17 6.67 -2.30
C LEU A 120 0.37 7.39 -3.38
N ALA A 121 -0.40 8.39 -2.98
CA ALA A 121 -1.20 9.18 -3.89
C ALA A 121 -1.07 10.67 -3.64
N ALA A 122 -1.01 11.41 -4.74
CA ALA A 122 -1.04 12.86 -4.76
C ALA A 122 -2.37 13.36 -5.34
N THR A 123 -2.79 14.54 -4.89
CA THR A 123 -3.94 15.25 -5.46
C THR A 123 -3.48 16.55 -6.11
N ALA A 124 -3.95 16.80 -7.33
CA ALA A 124 -3.63 18.01 -8.09
C ALA A 124 -4.93 18.72 -8.51
N PRO A 125 -4.96 20.05 -8.65
CA PRO A 125 -6.17 20.75 -9.09
C PRO A 125 -6.52 20.39 -10.55
N ALA A 126 -7.81 20.32 -10.86
CA ALA A 126 -8.33 20.08 -12.22
C ALA A 126 -9.08 21.30 -12.77
N GLY A 127 -8.65 22.51 -12.40
CA GLY A 127 -9.30 23.78 -12.72
C GLY A 127 -9.94 24.50 -11.51
N LYS A 128 -10.97 25.31 -11.77
CA LYS A 128 -11.65 26.14 -10.77
C LYS A 128 -12.81 25.38 -10.11
N GLY A 129 -12.98 25.53 -8.79
CA GLY A 129 -14.16 25.01 -8.08
C GLY A 129 -13.93 23.77 -7.20
N GLY A 130 -12.67 23.35 -7.00
CA GLY A 130 -12.32 22.28 -6.06
C GLY A 130 -12.21 20.88 -6.67
N ASP A 131 -12.55 20.73 -7.95
CA ASP A 131 -12.25 19.53 -8.76
C ASP A 131 -10.75 19.22 -8.75
N TYR A 132 -10.43 17.94 -8.78
CA TYR A 132 -9.06 17.49 -8.59
C TYR A 132 -8.78 16.16 -9.31
N PHE A 133 -7.52 15.99 -9.67
CA PHE A 133 -6.94 14.71 -10.03
C PHE A 133 -6.43 13.98 -8.79
N THR A 134 -6.45 12.66 -8.84
CA THR A 134 -5.73 11.78 -7.91
C THR A 134 -4.82 10.88 -8.74
N LEU A 135 -3.53 10.89 -8.44
CA LEU A 135 -2.51 10.06 -9.08
C LEU A 135 -1.95 9.11 -8.04
N HIS A 136 -2.10 7.80 -8.26
CA HIS A 136 -1.54 6.76 -7.43
C HIS A 136 -0.22 6.25 -8.02
N SER A 137 0.78 6.05 -7.18
CA SER A 137 2.12 5.62 -7.59
C SER A 137 2.12 4.32 -8.39
N LEU A 138 1.13 3.44 -8.19
CA LEU A 138 0.96 2.18 -8.92
C LEU A 138 -0.08 2.27 -10.06
N GLY A 139 -0.16 3.41 -10.75
CA GLY A 139 -0.67 3.46 -12.13
C GLY A 139 -2.13 3.86 -12.32
N SER A 140 -2.82 4.31 -11.26
CA SER A 140 -4.20 4.81 -11.39
C SER A 140 -4.27 6.34 -11.37
N VAL A 141 -4.98 6.91 -12.35
CA VAL A 141 -5.25 8.35 -12.45
C VAL A 141 -6.76 8.57 -12.53
N GLN A 142 -7.30 9.42 -11.68
CA GLN A 142 -8.73 9.71 -11.62
C GLN A 142 -8.96 11.22 -11.56
N ARG A 143 -10.03 11.72 -12.17
CA ARG A 143 -10.58 13.04 -11.86
C ARG A 143 -11.85 12.91 -11.05
N SER A 144 -11.98 13.73 -10.01
CA SER A 144 -13.17 13.83 -9.18
C SER A 144 -13.64 15.28 -9.06
N LYS A 145 -14.94 15.46 -8.85
CA LYS A 145 -15.50 16.73 -8.39
C LYS A 145 -15.03 17.06 -6.97
N ALA A 146 -15.23 18.30 -6.53
CA ALA A 146 -14.94 18.71 -5.16
C ALA A 146 -15.55 17.79 -4.07
N ASP A 147 -16.76 17.27 -4.31
CA ASP A 147 -17.49 16.35 -3.41
C ASP A 147 -17.02 14.88 -3.49
N GLY A 148 -15.96 14.60 -4.25
CA GLY A 148 -15.43 13.25 -4.41
C GLY A 148 -16.14 12.39 -5.47
N THR A 149 -17.14 12.92 -6.18
CA THR A 149 -17.77 12.20 -7.29
C THR A 149 -16.75 12.00 -8.41
N ALA A 150 -16.41 10.74 -8.71
CA ALA A 150 -15.53 10.40 -9.83
C ALA A 150 -16.19 10.79 -11.16
N LEU A 151 -15.43 11.49 -12.02
CA LEU A 151 -15.85 11.87 -13.37
C LEU A 151 -15.34 10.86 -14.40
N TRP A 152 -14.09 10.43 -14.24
CA TRP A 152 -13.46 9.38 -15.03
C TRP A 152 -12.28 8.79 -14.26
N ARG A 153 -11.89 7.56 -14.60
CA ARG A 153 -10.71 6.88 -14.05
C ARG A 153 -9.97 6.14 -15.16
N ARG A 154 -8.64 6.16 -15.08
CA ARG A 154 -7.71 5.34 -15.86
C ARG A 154 -6.95 4.43 -14.91
N ASP A 155 -6.85 3.18 -15.29
CA ASP A 155 -6.13 2.11 -14.58
C ASP A 155 -4.98 1.56 -15.45
N ASN A 156 -4.18 0.64 -14.91
CA ASN A 156 -3.05 0.07 -15.65
C ASN A 156 -3.46 -0.61 -16.95
N ALA A 157 -4.59 -1.34 -16.95
CA ALA A 157 -5.07 -2.02 -18.15
C ALA A 157 -5.37 -1.03 -19.27
N SER A 158 -6.06 0.07 -18.96
CA SER A 158 -6.41 1.11 -19.90
C SER A 158 -5.19 1.88 -20.43
N LEU A 159 -4.22 2.18 -19.56
CA LEU A 159 -2.99 2.86 -19.95
C LEU A 159 -2.10 1.97 -20.82
N TYR A 160 -1.95 0.69 -20.48
CA TYR A 160 -1.20 -0.25 -21.32
C TYR A 160 -1.82 -0.47 -22.69
N ALA A 161 -3.16 -0.44 -22.78
CA ALA A 161 -3.86 -0.47 -24.06
C ALA A 161 -3.53 0.76 -24.91
N ASP A 162 -3.62 1.96 -24.33
CA ASP A 162 -3.32 3.22 -25.03
C ASP A 162 -1.86 3.30 -25.50
N TRP A 163 -0.93 2.84 -24.65
CA TRP A 163 0.49 2.78 -24.97
C TRP A 163 0.86 1.64 -25.94
N GLY A 164 -0.07 0.72 -26.22
CA GLY A 164 0.18 -0.44 -27.07
C GLY A 164 1.25 -1.38 -26.52
N VAL A 165 1.37 -1.49 -25.19
CA VAL A 165 2.36 -2.34 -24.52
C VAL A 165 2.02 -3.81 -24.76
N LYS A 166 2.95 -4.51 -25.43
CA LYS A 166 2.87 -5.96 -25.64
C LYS A 166 4.10 -6.62 -25.07
N ASN A 167 3.89 -7.51 -24.12
CA ASN A 167 4.99 -8.21 -23.49
C ASN A 167 5.79 -9.04 -24.50
N SER A 168 7.12 -8.99 -24.37
CA SER A 168 8.05 -9.72 -25.24
C SER A 168 8.28 -11.17 -24.78
N ARG A 169 7.94 -11.50 -23.52
CA ARG A 169 8.17 -12.83 -22.93
C ARG A 169 6.86 -13.56 -22.67
N PRO A 170 6.58 -14.71 -23.33
CA PRO A 170 5.28 -15.37 -23.23
C PRO A 170 4.95 -15.94 -21.84
N TRP A 171 5.96 -16.18 -20.99
CA TRP A 171 5.77 -16.69 -19.62
C TRP A 171 5.59 -15.58 -18.56
N GLN A 172 5.67 -14.29 -18.92
CA GLN A 172 5.53 -13.16 -17.98
C GLN A 172 4.24 -12.37 -18.21
N THR A 173 3.10 -13.04 -18.39
CA THR A 173 1.86 -12.46 -18.95
C THR A 173 1.38 -11.14 -18.35
N GLU A 174 1.62 -10.88 -17.06
CA GLU A 174 1.30 -9.61 -16.41
C GLU A 174 2.47 -8.61 -16.46
N PRO A 175 2.26 -7.36 -16.94
CA PRO A 175 3.30 -6.33 -17.06
C PRO A 175 3.72 -5.69 -15.72
N TYR A 176 3.06 -6.03 -14.60
CA TYR A 176 3.09 -5.33 -13.31
C TYR A 176 2.49 -3.91 -13.40
N PRO A 177 2.22 -3.21 -12.29
CA PRO A 177 1.73 -1.85 -12.33
C PRO A 177 2.77 -0.90 -12.95
N ALA A 178 2.30 0.05 -13.75
CA ALA A 178 3.05 1.21 -14.17
C ALA A 178 3.34 2.08 -12.93
N ARG A 179 4.61 2.42 -12.73
CA ARG A 179 5.06 3.18 -11.56
C ARG A 179 5.07 4.67 -11.90
N ILE A 180 4.01 5.40 -11.53
CA ILE A 180 3.96 6.86 -11.70
C ILE A 180 5.08 7.46 -10.85
N VAL A 181 5.94 8.27 -11.47
CA VAL A 181 7.13 8.81 -10.82
C VAL A 181 6.71 9.80 -9.74
N MET A 182 6.99 9.43 -8.49
CA MET A 182 6.81 10.26 -7.32
C MET A 182 7.74 9.78 -6.20
N GLY A 183 7.97 10.65 -5.21
CA GLY A 183 8.91 10.40 -4.13
C GLY A 183 10.17 11.26 -4.22
N TYR A 184 10.93 11.27 -3.13
CA TYR A 184 12.17 11.99 -3.02
C TYR A 184 13.17 11.17 -2.18
N ASN A 185 14.42 11.09 -2.66
CA ASN A 185 15.53 10.46 -1.94
C ASN A 185 16.44 11.54 -1.33
N ALA A 186 16.56 11.56 -0.01
CA ALA A 186 17.28 12.61 0.71
C ALA A 186 18.81 12.59 0.52
N VAL A 187 19.36 11.52 -0.07
CA VAL A 187 20.80 11.25 -0.09
C VAL A 187 21.35 11.27 -1.51
N SER A 188 20.68 10.57 -2.43
CA SER A 188 21.18 10.34 -3.78
C SER A 188 20.21 10.87 -4.84
N PRO A 189 20.65 11.78 -5.74
CA PRO A 189 19.84 12.28 -6.86
C PRO A 189 19.85 11.31 -8.05
N PHE A 190 20.46 10.13 -7.88
CA PHE A 190 20.71 9.16 -8.95
C PHE A 190 19.84 7.92 -8.79
N THR A 191 18.68 8.06 -8.13
CA THR A 191 17.74 6.96 -7.87
C THR A 191 16.43 7.19 -8.62
N PRO A 192 15.61 6.14 -8.81
CA PRO A 192 14.23 6.27 -9.31
C PRO A 192 13.32 7.19 -8.46
N ALA A 193 13.72 7.53 -7.23
CA ALA A 193 12.96 8.40 -6.34
C ALA A 193 13.43 9.87 -6.45
N SER A 194 13.37 10.44 -7.66
CA SER A 194 13.88 11.79 -7.95
C SER A 194 12.85 12.65 -8.69
N ASP A 195 11.76 12.96 -7.98
CA ASP A 195 10.88 14.14 -8.02
C ASP A 195 10.21 14.66 -9.33
N GLN A 196 9.08 15.36 -9.18
CA GLN A 196 8.31 16.08 -10.22
C GLN A 196 7.82 15.25 -11.43
N GLY A 197 7.29 14.06 -11.20
CA GLY A 197 6.78 13.19 -12.27
C GLY A 197 5.40 13.55 -12.82
N TYR A 198 4.76 14.64 -12.37
CA TYR A 198 3.46 15.05 -12.89
C TYR A 198 3.25 16.57 -12.86
N ALA A 199 2.36 17.06 -13.73
CA ALA A 199 1.95 18.45 -13.83
C ALA A 199 0.50 18.58 -14.34
N THR A 200 -0.10 19.75 -14.18
CA THR A 200 -1.47 20.04 -14.65
C THR A 200 -1.52 21.37 -15.40
N GLY A 201 -2.34 21.44 -16.44
CA GLY A 201 -2.59 22.68 -17.18
C GLY A 201 -3.41 22.46 -18.45
N ASP A 202 -4.14 23.49 -18.88
CA ASP A 202 -5.06 23.45 -20.03
C ASP A 202 -4.31 23.48 -21.38
N LEU A 203 -3.95 22.30 -21.89
CA LEU A 203 -3.30 22.12 -23.19
C LEU A 203 -4.30 22.05 -24.34
N THR A 204 -5.54 21.60 -24.08
CA THR A 204 -6.62 21.56 -25.07
C THR A 204 -7.29 22.92 -25.32
N GLY A 205 -7.18 23.85 -24.37
CA GLY A 205 -7.81 25.17 -24.41
C GLY A 205 -9.31 25.14 -24.06
N ASP A 206 -9.80 24.08 -23.43
CA ASP A 206 -11.22 23.89 -23.15
C ASP A 206 -11.66 24.43 -21.77
N GLY A 207 -10.72 24.95 -20.99
CA GLY A 207 -10.93 25.55 -19.68
C GLY A 207 -10.88 24.55 -18.51
N VAL A 208 -10.62 23.27 -18.77
CA VAL A 208 -10.29 22.25 -17.78
C VAL A 208 -8.79 21.96 -17.88
N ASP A 209 -8.08 21.94 -16.75
CA ASP A 209 -6.67 21.56 -16.77
C ASP A 209 -6.52 20.10 -17.20
N ASP A 210 -5.62 19.80 -18.11
CA ASP A 210 -5.20 18.44 -18.45
C ASP A 210 -4.18 17.94 -17.42
N VAL A 211 -3.99 16.62 -17.32
CA VAL A 211 -2.98 16.02 -16.45
C VAL A 211 -1.87 15.38 -17.27
N VAL A 212 -0.63 15.71 -16.93
CA VAL A 212 0.58 15.10 -17.48
C VAL A 212 1.26 14.31 -16.39
N PHE A 213 1.69 13.09 -16.70
CA PHE A 213 2.48 12.28 -15.76
C PHE A 213 3.48 11.39 -16.49
N SER A 214 4.55 11.04 -15.77
CA SER A 214 5.52 10.05 -16.17
C SER A 214 5.32 8.74 -15.41
N ALA A 215 5.40 7.61 -16.10
CA ALA A 215 5.21 6.28 -15.52
C ALA A 215 6.26 5.28 -16.02
N SER A 216 7.01 4.69 -15.10
CA SER A 216 8.02 3.66 -15.36
C SER A 216 7.36 2.31 -15.60
N VAL A 217 7.75 1.64 -16.69
CA VAL A 217 7.18 0.37 -17.15
C VAL A 217 8.30 -0.59 -17.53
N GLY A 218 8.19 -1.85 -17.08
CA GLY A 218 9.12 -2.92 -17.43
C GLY A 218 10.50 -2.85 -16.76
N VAL A 219 10.66 -1.97 -15.76
CA VAL A 219 11.93 -1.74 -15.05
C VAL A 219 12.00 -2.53 -13.73
N SER A 220 11.01 -2.40 -12.86
CA SER A 220 10.98 -3.08 -11.55
C SER A 220 9.62 -3.74 -11.27
N PRO A 221 9.54 -5.09 -11.36
CA PRO A 221 10.59 -5.99 -11.82
C PRO A 221 10.84 -5.85 -13.33
N TYR A 222 11.99 -6.33 -13.82
CA TYR A 222 12.28 -6.31 -15.25
C TYR A 222 11.26 -7.15 -16.04
N ARG A 223 10.53 -6.50 -16.95
CA ARG A 223 9.48 -7.07 -17.81
C ARG A 223 9.54 -6.41 -19.20
N PRO A 224 10.35 -6.95 -20.12
CA PRO A 224 10.56 -6.30 -21.41
C PRO A 224 9.30 -6.37 -22.29
N PHE A 225 9.00 -5.29 -22.99
CA PHE A 225 7.83 -5.16 -23.87
C PHE A 225 8.18 -4.56 -25.23
N THR A 226 7.19 -4.50 -26.12
CA THR A 226 7.19 -3.71 -27.34
C THR A 226 6.09 -2.66 -27.27
N SER A 227 6.34 -1.49 -27.86
CA SER A 227 5.41 -0.36 -27.92
C SER A 227 5.53 0.33 -29.29
N PRO A 228 4.45 0.82 -29.90
CA PRO A 228 4.51 1.57 -31.15
C PRO A 228 5.48 2.76 -31.06
N GLY A 229 6.24 2.98 -32.14
CA GLY A 229 7.13 4.15 -32.26
C GLY A 229 8.39 4.14 -31.40
N SER A 230 8.70 3.04 -30.69
CA SER A 230 9.91 2.93 -29.86
C SER A 230 10.61 1.57 -30.02
N SER A 231 11.94 1.58 -29.94
CA SER A 231 12.76 0.37 -29.87
C SER A 231 13.12 -0.03 -28.44
N LEU A 232 12.69 0.74 -27.45
CA LEU A 232 12.96 0.48 -26.03
C LEU A 232 12.12 -0.71 -25.54
N ALA A 233 12.77 -1.64 -24.84
CA ALA A 233 12.10 -2.77 -24.21
C ALA A 233 11.54 -2.44 -22.81
N ASN A 234 11.93 -1.32 -22.22
CA ASN A 234 11.40 -0.75 -20.99
C ASN A 234 11.72 0.75 -20.95
N GLY A 235 11.09 1.49 -20.05
CA GLY A 235 11.36 2.91 -19.91
C GLY A 235 10.25 3.65 -19.19
N THR A 236 10.13 4.94 -19.47
CA THR A 236 9.15 5.82 -18.85
C THR A 236 8.23 6.41 -19.90
N PHE A 237 6.93 6.15 -19.80
CA PHE A 237 5.95 6.84 -20.63
C PHE A 237 5.67 8.21 -20.03
N VAL A 238 5.75 9.27 -20.84
CA VAL A 238 5.14 10.56 -20.51
C VAL A 238 3.80 10.62 -21.23
N THR A 239 2.73 10.84 -20.48
CA THR A 239 1.35 10.77 -20.98
C THR A 239 0.61 12.04 -20.63
N VAL A 240 -0.16 12.58 -21.58
CA VAL A 240 -1.12 13.66 -21.36
C VAL A 240 -2.53 13.07 -21.47
N LEU A 241 -3.32 13.21 -20.41
CA LEU A 241 -4.74 12.86 -20.40
C LEU A 241 -5.57 14.14 -20.44
N ASP A 242 -6.62 14.12 -21.26
CA ASP A 242 -7.64 15.16 -21.29
C ASP A 242 -8.30 15.27 -19.91
N GLY A 243 -8.23 16.45 -19.30
CA GLY A 243 -8.82 16.71 -18.00
C GLY A 243 -10.34 16.49 -17.97
N ARG A 244 -11.03 16.72 -19.09
CA ARG A 244 -12.47 16.58 -19.21
C ARG A 244 -12.93 15.15 -19.40
N THR A 245 -12.23 14.37 -20.24
CA THR A 245 -12.70 13.05 -20.67
C THR A 245 -11.87 11.89 -20.14
N GLY A 246 -10.63 12.13 -19.69
CA GLY A 246 -9.66 11.10 -19.32
C GLY A 246 -9.04 10.40 -20.53
N THR A 247 -9.32 10.84 -21.75
CA THR A 247 -8.77 10.27 -22.98
C THR A 247 -7.27 10.58 -23.08
N THR A 248 -6.46 9.62 -23.51
CA THR A 248 -5.06 9.88 -23.82
C THR A 248 -4.95 10.76 -25.06
N LEU A 249 -4.45 11.99 -24.85
CA LEU A 249 -4.26 12.98 -25.91
C LEU A 249 -2.92 12.80 -26.63
N TRP A 250 -1.90 12.40 -25.88
CA TRP A 250 -0.54 12.17 -26.38
C TRP A 250 0.24 11.29 -25.41
N SER A 251 1.10 10.43 -25.93
CA SER A 251 2.08 9.70 -25.13
C SER A 251 3.39 9.45 -25.89
N LYS A 252 4.49 9.34 -25.16
CA LYS A 252 5.80 8.94 -25.71
C LYS A 252 6.61 8.18 -24.68
N LEU A 253 7.29 7.12 -25.13
CA LEU A 253 8.22 6.34 -24.33
C LEU A 253 9.63 6.95 -24.38
N TYR A 254 10.18 7.25 -23.21
CA TYR A 254 11.53 7.73 -22.98
C TYR A 254 12.36 6.67 -22.25
N ALA A 255 13.69 6.81 -22.28
CA ALA A 255 14.56 5.89 -21.56
C ALA A 255 14.38 6.07 -20.04
N TYR A 256 14.38 7.32 -19.56
CA TYR A 256 14.23 7.67 -18.15
C TYR A 256 13.75 9.13 -18.01
N ALA A 257 12.42 9.34 -18.00
CA ALA A 257 11.81 10.67 -17.94
C ALA A 257 11.13 10.94 -16.59
N TYR A 258 11.92 11.34 -15.60
CA TYR A 258 11.45 11.41 -14.21
C TYR A 258 11.01 12.82 -13.79
N ASN A 259 11.37 13.87 -14.54
CA ASN A 259 10.86 15.22 -14.32
C ASN A 259 10.05 15.70 -15.53
N VAL A 260 8.86 16.22 -15.26
CA VAL A 260 8.01 16.90 -16.24
C VAL A 260 7.47 18.20 -15.65
N LYS A 261 7.31 19.23 -16.48
CA LYS A 261 6.71 20.51 -16.06
C LYS A 261 5.94 21.12 -17.23
N LEU A 262 4.83 21.78 -16.94
CA LEU A 262 4.15 22.67 -17.88
C LEU A 262 4.58 24.11 -17.59
N VAL A 263 5.07 24.80 -18.62
CA VAL A 263 5.42 26.23 -18.59
C VAL A 263 4.63 26.92 -19.68
N GLY A 264 3.56 27.63 -19.28
CA GLY A 264 2.54 28.08 -20.21
C GLY A 264 1.90 26.89 -20.95
N ARG A 265 2.05 26.83 -22.28
CA ARG A 265 1.58 25.72 -23.13
C ARG A 265 2.69 24.79 -23.60
N THR A 266 3.90 24.92 -23.04
CA THR A 266 5.04 24.09 -23.39
C THR A 266 5.19 22.98 -22.34
N LEU A 267 5.14 21.73 -22.79
CA LEU A 267 5.52 20.58 -21.98
C LEU A 267 7.02 20.39 -22.01
N VAL A 268 7.67 20.54 -20.86
CA VAL A 268 9.10 20.31 -20.68
C VAL A 268 9.30 18.91 -20.11
N VAL A 269 10.10 18.09 -20.80
CA VAL A 269 10.40 16.70 -20.44
C VAL A 269 11.90 16.50 -20.38
N THR A 270 12.38 15.88 -19.31
CA THR A 270 13.77 15.45 -19.20
C THR A 270 13.93 13.97 -19.59
N ASP A 271 15.08 13.58 -20.13
CA ASP A 271 15.44 12.18 -20.37
C ASP A 271 16.89 11.91 -19.93
N ALA A 272 17.12 10.83 -19.19
CA ALA A 272 18.42 10.41 -18.68
C ALA A 272 18.76 8.94 -19.05
N PRO A 273 19.18 8.68 -20.30
CA PRO A 273 19.33 7.31 -20.82
C PRO A 273 20.25 6.38 -20.03
N HIS A 274 21.19 6.91 -19.23
CA HIS A 274 22.11 6.12 -18.42
C HIS A 274 21.39 5.18 -17.43
N TYR A 275 20.24 5.56 -16.89
CA TYR A 275 19.49 4.75 -15.92
C TYR A 275 18.58 3.70 -16.55
N ASN A 276 18.65 3.53 -17.87
CA ASN A 276 17.93 2.49 -18.59
C ASN A 276 18.93 1.57 -19.28
N LEU A 277 18.94 0.30 -18.85
CA LEU A 277 19.83 -0.74 -19.36
C LEU A 277 19.65 -1.04 -20.87
N ASN A 278 18.49 -0.70 -21.45
CA ASN A 278 18.16 -0.90 -22.85
C ASN A 278 18.30 0.38 -23.70
N SER A 279 18.82 1.47 -23.14
CA SER A 279 18.98 2.70 -23.90
C SER A 279 20.11 2.60 -24.93
N PRO A 280 20.01 3.28 -26.10
CA PRO A 280 21.08 3.27 -27.11
C PRO A 280 22.39 3.78 -26.51
N ALA A 281 23.50 3.06 -26.70
CA ALA A 281 24.79 3.33 -26.03
C ALA A 281 25.37 4.76 -26.24
N ALA A 282 25.01 5.43 -27.33
CA ALA A 282 25.44 6.79 -27.64
C ALA A 282 24.48 7.88 -27.10
N ALA A 283 23.31 7.51 -26.57
CA ALA A 283 22.33 8.48 -26.09
C ALA A 283 22.83 9.18 -24.81
N THR A 284 22.68 10.50 -24.78
CA THR A 284 23.06 11.43 -23.72
C THR A 284 21.82 12.01 -23.05
N ALA A 285 21.97 12.64 -21.88
CA ALA A 285 20.85 13.27 -21.19
C ALA A 285 20.34 14.49 -21.98
N THR A 286 19.02 14.60 -22.11
CA THR A 286 18.37 15.67 -22.88
C THR A 286 17.22 16.30 -22.11
N VAL A 287 16.89 17.55 -22.44
CA VAL A 287 15.64 18.20 -22.07
C VAL A 287 14.96 18.73 -23.33
N SER A 288 13.67 18.47 -23.47
CA SER A 288 12.87 18.91 -24.62
C SER A 288 11.70 19.76 -24.17
N GLY A 289 11.40 20.81 -24.91
CA GLY A 289 10.14 21.54 -24.81
C GLY A 289 9.26 21.25 -26.00
N ILE A 290 8.00 20.87 -25.74
CA ILE A 290 7.04 20.45 -26.74
C ILE A 290 5.83 21.37 -26.67
N ARG A 291 5.50 22.06 -27.77
CA ARG A 291 4.22 22.73 -27.94
C ARG A 291 3.31 21.89 -28.82
N PHE A 292 2.03 21.94 -28.51
CA PHE A 292 1.04 21.13 -29.20
C PHE A 292 0.06 21.99 -29.98
N SER A 293 -0.40 21.42 -31.09
CA SER A 293 -1.69 21.74 -31.69
C SER A 293 -2.72 20.72 -31.22
N TYR A 294 -3.92 21.17 -30.91
CA TYR A 294 -5.06 20.32 -30.55
C TYR A 294 -6.09 20.32 -31.68
N ALA A 295 -6.32 19.14 -32.26
CA ALA A 295 -7.31 18.92 -33.29
C ALA A 295 -7.76 17.46 -33.26
N ASP A 296 -9.00 17.18 -33.67
CA ASP A 296 -9.55 15.83 -33.80
C ASP A 296 -9.39 14.95 -32.54
N GLY A 297 -9.43 15.58 -31.36
CA GLY A 297 -9.32 14.89 -30.06
C GLY A 297 -7.90 14.43 -29.68
N ALA A 298 -6.86 14.88 -30.39
CA ALA A 298 -5.47 14.51 -30.11
C ALA A 298 -4.55 15.73 -30.02
N LEU A 299 -3.49 15.61 -29.22
CA LEU A 299 -2.40 16.58 -29.18
C LEU A 299 -1.29 16.13 -30.14
N THR A 300 -1.00 16.94 -31.14
CA THR A 300 0.10 16.72 -32.08
C THR A 300 1.20 17.74 -31.82
N PRO A 301 2.47 17.32 -31.58
CA PRO A 301 3.59 18.24 -31.47
C PRO A 301 3.65 19.16 -32.70
N SER A 302 3.49 20.46 -32.48
CA SER A 302 3.57 21.49 -33.54
C SER A 302 4.95 22.13 -33.60
N ASP A 303 5.63 22.20 -32.45
CA ASP A 303 7.00 22.67 -32.33
C ASP A 303 7.70 21.89 -31.21
N THR A 304 8.97 21.55 -31.42
CA THR A 304 9.77 20.80 -30.45
C THR A 304 11.22 21.24 -30.55
N TRP A 305 11.75 21.73 -29.45
CA TRP A 305 13.19 21.95 -29.27
C TRP A 305 13.75 20.92 -28.31
N THR A 306 15.05 20.63 -28.46
CA THR A 306 15.79 19.73 -27.57
C THR A 306 17.16 20.31 -27.29
N TYR A 307 17.50 20.40 -26.01
CA TYR A 307 18.87 20.64 -25.56
C TYR A 307 19.51 19.30 -25.17
N ASP A 308 20.66 19.01 -25.77
CA ASP A 308 21.49 17.85 -25.45
C ASP A 308 22.66 18.29 -24.57
N THR A 309 22.80 17.66 -23.41
CA THR A 309 23.90 17.93 -22.48
C THR A 309 25.26 17.50 -23.01
N GLY A 310 25.29 16.57 -23.98
CA GLY A 310 26.50 15.90 -24.45
C GLY A 310 27.10 14.92 -23.44
N VAL A 311 26.39 14.61 -22.35
CA VAL A 311 26.88 13.76 -21.25
C VAL A 311 25.92 12.59 -21.03
N ARG A 312 26.48 11.38 -20.90
CA ARG A 312 25.74 10.14 -20.59
C ARG A 312 26.04 9.65 -19.18
N ALA A 313 27.32 9.32 -18.92
CA ALA A 313 27.72 8.56 -17.74
C ALA A 313 27.28 9.24 -16.43
N GLY A 314 26.53 8.52 -15.59
CA GLY A 314 26.11 8.96 -14.27
C GLY A 314 25.27 10.24 -14.27
N THR A 315 24.59 10.57 -15.37
CA THR A 315 23.86 11.84 -15.50
C THR A 315 22.37 11.66 -15.19
N ALA A 316 21.87 12.32 -14.15
CA ALA A 316 20.46 12.39 -13.77
C ALA A 316 19.98 13.84 -13.78
N TRP A 317 18.72 14.06 -14.12
CA TRP A 317 18.09 15.37 -13.94
C TRP A 317 17.70 15.58 -12.47
N GLY A 318 17.87 16.80 -11.98
CA GLY A 318 17.63 17.16 -10.59
C GLY A 318 16.25 17.79 -10.37
N ALA A 319 15.93 18.85 -11.12
CA ALA A 319 14.69 19.60 -10.95
C ALA A 319 14.35 20.45 -12.18
N LEU A 320 13.05 20.73 -12.35
CA LEU A 320 12.51 21.75 -13.24
C LEU A 320 11.79 22.83 -12.43
N GLU A 321 11.93 24.08 -12.84
CA GLU A 321 11.18 25.18 -12.21
C GLU A 321 10.68 26.21 -13.22
N ASP A 322 9.40 26.58 -13.11
CA ASP A 322 8.80 27.62 -13.94
C ASP A 322 9.24 28.99 -13.42
N LEU A 323 9.88 29.79 -14.27
CA LEU A 323 10.37 31.13 -13.92
C LEU A 323 9.40 32.25 -14.35
N GLY A 324 8.30 31.89 -14.99
CA GLY A 324 7.38 32.81 -15.65
C GLY A 324 7.95 33.39 -16.96
N GLY A 325 7.10 34.11 -17.70
CA GLY A 325 7.52 34.80 -18.93
C GLY A 325 8.02 33.87 -20.04
N GLY A 326 7.65 32.59 -20.02
CA GLY A 326 8.13 31.60 -20.98
C GLY A 326 9.55 31.10 -20.69
N LEU A 327 10.07 31.29 -19.48
CA LEU A 327 11.37 30.78 -19.06
C LEU A 327 11.22 29.57 -18.14
N VAL A 328 12.12 28.61 -18.28
CA VAL A 328 12.20 27.43 -17.40
C VAL A 328 13.63 27.21 -16.92
N ALA A 329 13.80 26.96 -15.63
CA ALA A 329 15.06 26.46 -15.11
C ALA A 329 15.08 24.93 -15.13
N ALA A 330 16.21 24.35 -15.48
CA ALA A 330 16.47 22.93 -15.28
C ALA A 330 17.83 22.74 -14.63
N SER A 331 17.97 21.66 -13.87
CA SER A 331 19.26 21.22 -13.37
C SER A 331 19.52 19.75 -13.63
N TYR A 332 20.78 19.39 -13.85
CA TYR A 332 21.22 18.01 -13.93
C TYR A 332 22.50 17.80 -13.13
N ASN A 333 22.67 16.56 -12.66
CA ASN A 333 23.78 16.10 -11.85
C ASN A 333 24.56 15.06 -12.60
N GLN A 334 25.87 15.07 -12.46
CA GLN A 334 26.74 14.01 -12.91
C GLN A 334 27.46 13.39 -11.72
N ARG A 335 27.25 12.08 -11.54
CA ARG A 335 27.81 11.28 -10.46
C ARG A 335 29.34 11.35 -10.46
N ARG A 336 29.91 11.44 -9.26
CA ARG A 336 31.34 11.27 -9.01
C ARG A 336 31.83 9.92 -9.51
N THR A 337 33.05 9.88 -10.02
CA THR A 337 33.79 8.64 -10.29
C THR A 337 35.14 8.69 -9.57
N PRO A 338 35.90 7.58 -9.54
CA PRO A 338 37.27 7.59 -8.99
C PRO A 338 38.21 8.59 -9.68
N THR A 339 37.90 9.00 -10.92
CA THR A 339 38.77 9.86 -11.74
C THR A 339 38.16 11.22 -12.09
N ALA A 340 36.89 11.46 -11.73
CA ALA A 340 36.20 12.72 -11.99
C ALA A 340 35.34 13.13 -10.78
N ALA A 341 35.40 14.43 -10.42
CA ALA A 341 34.56 14.99 -9.38
C ALA A 341 33.08 14.97 -9.80
N GLY A 342 32.19 14.81 -8.81
CA GLY A 342 30.77 15.05 -9.01
C GLY A 342 30.51 16.52 -9.35
N ARG A 343 29.46 16.77 -10.12
CA ARG A 343 29.05 18.14 -10.47
C ARG A 343 27.54 18.25 -10.64
N GLY A 344 27.00 19.40 -10.31
CA GLY A 344 25.67 19.86 -10.72
C GLY A 344 25.78 20.96 -11.78
N ARG A 345 24.77 21.09 -12.62
CA ARG A 345 24.64 22.21 -13.55
C ARG A 345 23.21 22.74 -13.53
N THR A 346 23.06 24.05 -13.43
CA THR A 346 21.77 24.74 -13.53
C THR A 346 21.74 25.58 -14.79
N LEU A 347 20.66 25.50 -15.54
CA LEU A 347 20.44 26.20 -16.81
C LEU A 347 19.09 26.91 -16.79
N VAL A 348 18.99 28.00 -17.54
CA VAL A 348 17.71 28.64 -17.86
C VAL A 348 17.51 28.66 -19.36
N PHE A 349 16.35 28.18 -19.80
CA PHE A 349 15.95 28.11 -21.19
C PHE A 349 14.81 29.07 -21.49
N ASP A 350 14.81 29.59 -22.70
CA ASP A 350 13.60 30.08 -23.34
C ASP A 350 12.75 28.89 -23.80
N THR A 351 11.49 28.84 -23.37
CA THR A 351 10.60 27.76 -23.79
C THR A 351 10.11 27.92 -25.23
N GLU A 352 10.33 29.08 -25.88
CA GLU A 352 9.97 29.33 -27.28
C GLU A 352 10.87 28.58 -28.28
N ASP A 353 12.16 28.48 -28.01
CA ASP A 353 13.12 27.90 -28.97
C ASP A 353 14.19 27.01 -28.31
N GLY A 354 14.17 26.88 -26.99
CA GLY A 354 15.17 26.13 -26.23
C GLY A 354 16.49 26.87 -26.08
N ALA A 355 16.56 28.17 -26.39
CA ALA A 355 17.78 28.95 -26.24
C ALA A 355 18.19 29.06 -24.77
N VAL A 356 19.43 28.63 -24.48
CA VAL A 356 20.02 28.78 -23.15
C VAL A 356 20.31 30.26 -22.89
N LYS A 357 19.63 30.85 -21.90
CA LYS A 357 19.89 32.23 -21.45
C LYS A 357 21.18 32.31 -20.66
N TRP A 358 21.39 31.35 -19.77
CA TRP A 358 22.64 31.15 -19.04
C TRP A 358 22.71 29.72 -18.50
N GLN A 359 23.93 29.31 -18.16
CA GLN A 359 24.22 28.05 -17.48
C GLN A 359 25.30 28.28 -16.43
N THR A 360 25.27 27.56 -15.32
CA THR A 360 26.26 27.68 -14.25
C THR A 360 26.53 26.31 -13.63
N ASP A 361 27.81 25.98 -13.48
CA ASP A 361 28.28 24.75 -12.82
C ASP A 361 28.36 24.94 -11.30
N SER A 362 28.02 23.87 -10.57
CA SER A 362 28.22 23.73 -9.13
C SER A 362 29.03 22.46 -8.84
N ALA A 363 29.85 22.52 -7.79
CA ALA A 363 30.52 21.33 -7.25
C ALA A 363 29.56 20.42 -6.46
N LEU A 364 28.34 20.89 -6.19
CA LEU A 364 27.30 20.16 -5.49
C LEU A 364 26.24 19.67 -6.47
N TYR A 365 25.53 18.62 -6.10
CA TYR A 365 24.37 18.11 -6.82
C TYR A 365 23.14 18.98 -6.53
N SER A 366 22.49 19.50 -7.57
CA SER A 366 21.22 20.20 -7.48
C SER A 366 20.09 19.23 -7.12
N ARG A 367 19.27 19.60 -6.13
CA ARG A 367 18.16 18.76 -5.63
C ARG A 367 16.79 19.34 -5.93
N GLN A 368 16.60 20.61 -5.63
CA GLN A 368 15.35 21.33 -5.86
C GLN A 368 15.64 22.76 -6.31
N LEU A 369 14.73 23.34 -7.09
CA LEU A 369 14.81 24.69 -7.62
C LEU A 369 13.49 25.41 -7.32
N HIS A 370 13.55 26.63 -6.80
CA HIS A 370 12.39 27.44 -6.44
C HIS A 370 12.59 28.91 -6.85
N LEU A 371 11.56 29.53 -7.41
CA LEU A 371 11.59 30.93 -7.80
C LEU A 371 11.29 31.89 -6.63
N ASP A 372 12.25 32.75 -6.28
CA ASP A 372 11.99 33.97 -5.48
C ASP A 372 11.75 35.15 -6.43
N THR A 373 10.48 35.34 -6.77
CA THR A 373 10.02 36.45 -7.62
C THR A 373 10.31 37.82 -7.01
N THR A 374 10.29 37.94 -5.68
CA THR A 374 10.45 39.22 -4.98
C THR A 374 11.88 39.73 -5.10
N ARG A 375 12.86 38.83 -5.02
CA ARG A 375 14.29 39.16 -5.12
C ARG A 375 14.87 38.96 -6.52
N GLY A 376 14.08 38.43 -7.46
CA GLY A 376 14.54 38.11 -8.81
C GLY A 376 15.63 37.04 -8.80
N ARG A 377 15.42 35.98 -8.02
CA ARG A 377 16.38 34.90 -7.80
C ARG A 377 15.76 33.54 -8.08
N LEU A 378 16.56 32.66 -8.67
CA LEU A 378 16.31 31.22 -8.59
C LEU A 378 17.09 30.68 -7.38
N VAL A 379 16.41 30.07 -6.44
CA VAL A 379 17.02 29.49 -5.25
C VAL A 379 17.12 27.98 -5.44
N ALA A 380 18.28 27.41 -5.13
CA ALA A 380 18.55 25.99 -5.26
C ALA A 380 18.89 25.38 -3.91
N LEU A 381 18.36 24.19 -3.68
CA LEU A 381 18.84 23.28 -2.66
C LEU A 381 19.91 22.39 -3.31
N GLU A 382 21.16 22.49 -2.86
CA GLU A 382 22.28 21.73 -3.42
C GLU A 382 22.95 20.88 -2.35
N GLN A 383 23.37 19.67 -2.70
CA GLN A 383 23.91 18.69 -1.77
C GLN A 383 25.25 18.16 -2.26
N SER A 384 26.22 17.98 -1.37
CA SER A 384 27.49 17.35 -1.74
C SER A 384 27.33 15.86 -2.01
N ASP A 385 28.30 15.30 -2.72
CA ASP A 385 28.51 13.86 -2.66
C ASP A 385 28.80 13.45 -1.21
N PRO A 386 28.07 12.49 -0.60
CA PRO A 386 28.28 12.10 0.80
C PRO A 386 29.71 11.62 1.10
N THR A 387 30.45 11.18 0.07
CA THR A 387 31.85 10.78 0.17
C THR A 387 32.84 11.96 0.20
N ASP A 388 32.41 13.17 -0.15
CA ASP A 388 33.14 14.42 0.12
C ASP A 388 32.69 15.08 1.43
N GLY A 389 31.56 14.61 1.97
CA GLY A 389 30.99 15.00 3.25
C GLY A 389 29.47 15.13 3.17
N VAL A 390 28.77 14.87 4.26
CA VAL A 390 27.32 15.07 4.38
C VAL A 390 27.07 16.57 4.59
N LYS A 391 26.73 17.28 3.52
CA LYS A 391 26.48 18.72 3.52
C LYS A 391 25.42 19.09 2.49
N TYR A 392 24.60 20.09 2.80
CA TYR A 392 23.81 20.80 1.81
C TYR A 392 23.98 22.32 1.94
N GLU A 393 23.69 23.03 0.85
CA GLU A 393 23.71 24.48 0.73
C GLU A 393 22.35 24.96 0.22
N LEU A 394 21.96 26.14 0.71
CA LEU A 394 20.97 26.96 0.04
C LEU A 394 21.74 27.95 -0.83
N ASP A 395 21.54 27.87 -2.14
CA ASP A 395 22.19 28.72 -3.11
C ASP A 395 21.19 29.59 -3.85
N SER A 396 21.64 30.75 -4.31
CA SER A 396 20.84 31.64 -5.15
C SER A 396 21.57 31.96 -6.44
N TYR A 397 20.81 31.95 -7.52
CA TYR A 397 21.22 32.31 -8.86
C TYR A 397 20.52 33.62 -9.24
N SER A 398 21.29 34.58 -9.72
CA SER A 398 20.75 35.76 -10.39
C SER A 398 19.99 35.33 -11.64
N LEU A 399 18.72 35.70 -11.78
CA LEU A 399 17.95 35.35 -12.97
C LEU A 399 18.51 35.98 -14.26
N ALA A 400 19.22 37.10 -14.14
CA ALA A 400 19.75 37.83 -15.28
C ALA A 400 20.97 37.16 -15.95
N ASP A 401 21.85 36.55 -15.15
CA ASP A 401 23.19 36.11 -15.60
C ASP A 401 23.67 34.80 -14.96
N GLY A 402 22.87 34.14 -14.14
CA GLY A 402 23.23 32.88 -13.50
C GLY A 402 24.25 33.00 -12.37
N ARG A 403 24.60 34.21 -11.89
CA ARG A 403 25.60 34.35 -10.82
C ARG A 403 25.15 33.65 -9.53
N ARG A 404 25.79 32.53 -9.19
CA ARG A 404 25.59 31.74 -7.96
C ARG A 404 26.11 32.48 -6.73
N THR A 405 25.38 32.41 -5.61
CA THR A 405 25.76 32.93 -4.29
C THR A 405 25.19 32.01 -3.23
N THR A 406 26.06 31.46 -2.38
CA THR A 406 25.66 30.63 -1.24
C THR A 406 25.09 31.48 -0.12
N LEU A 407 23.90 31.08 0.32
CA LEU A 407 23.07 31.80 1.29
C LEU A 407 23.18 31.18 2.69
N ASP A 408 23.10 29.85 2.77
CA ASP A 408 23.25 29.08 4.01
C ASP A 408 23.99 27.76 3.72
N THR A 409 24.61 27.18 4.75
CA THR A 409 25.32 25.90 4.66
C THR A 409 25.05 25.06 5.90
N ARG A 410 24.70 23.79 5.67
CA ARG A 410 24.36 22.83 6.71
C ARG A 410 25.20 21.58 6.53
N ILE A 411 25.82 21.12 7.62
CA ILE A 411 26.66 19.92 7.66
C ILE A 411 25.99 18.87 8.54
N ASN A 412 26.26 17.60 8.25
CA ASN A 412 25.77 16.43 8.98
C ASN A 412 24.23 16.36 9.04
N ALA A 413 23.59 16.86 7.99
CA ALA A 413 22.15 16.81 7.76
C ALA A 413 21.86 16.55 6.28
N VAL A 414 20.78 15.82 6.01
CA VAL A 414 20.27 15.57 4.66
C VAL A 414 18.95 16.33 4.48
N PRO A 415 18.79 17.12 3.41
CA PRO A 415 17.56 17.84 3.19
C PRO A 415 16.49 16.90 2.61
N THR A 416 15.26 17.02 3.08
CA THR A 416 14.12 16.17 2.70
C THR A 416 13.06 16.93 1.92
N ASP A 417 12.95 18.25 2.11
CA ASP A 417 12.15 19.14 1.25
C ASP A 417 12.55 20.62 1.43
N MET A 418 12.18 21.47 0.49
CA MET A 418 12.32 22.93 0.56
C MET A 418 11.14 23.63 -0.11
N THR A 419 10.74 24.79 0.43
CA THR A 419 9.80 25.70 -0.24
C THR A 419 10.14 27.17 0.07
N ILE A 420 9.51 28.08 -0.67
CA ILE A 420 9.67 29.53 -0.52
C ILE A 420 8.29 30.16 -0.41
N GLY A 421 8.07 31.02 0.59
CA GLY A 421 6.80 31.72 0.71
C GLY A 421 6.76 32.77 1.80
N ASP A 422 5.74 33.62 1.75
CA ASP A 422 5.51 34.72 2.68
C ASP A 422 4.73 34.22 3.91
N LEU A 423 5.46 33.85 4.97
CA LEU A 423 4.91 33.41 6.24
C LEU A 423 4.53 34.58 7.15
N ARG A 424 5.25 35.70 7.06
CA ARG A 424 5.01 36.89 7.90
C ARG A 424 3.96 37.85 7.33
N GLY A 425 3.58 37.68 6.06
CA GLY A 425 2.62 38.54 5.36
C GLY A 425 3.18 39.92 4.98
N ASP A 426 4.51 40.07 4.97
CA ASP A 426 5.21 41.33 4.70
C ASP A 426 5.74 41.42 3.25
N ARG A 427 5.37 40.44 2.41
CA ARG A 427 5.81 40.28 1.02
C ARG A 427 7.31 40.07 0.86
N LYS A 428 8.01 39.59 1.89
CA LYS A 428 9.41 39.20 1.81
C LYS A 428 9.50 37.70 2.10
N PRO A 429 9.39 36.85 1.08
CA PRO A 429 9.28 35.42 1.31
C PRO A 429 10.48 34.90 2.09
N GLU A 430 10.19 34.01 3.03
CA GLU A 430 11.12 33.18 3.79
C GLU A 430 11.49 31.93 2.99
N TYR A 431 12.61 31.32 3.36
CA TYR A 431 12.96 29.99 2.87
C TYR A 431 12.69 28.98 3.97
N VAL A 432 11.99 27.90 3.63
CA VAL A 432 11.64 26.83 4.56
C VAL A 432 12.33 25.56 4.09
N VAL A 433 13.06 24.91 5.00
CA VAL A 433 13.76 23.66 4.70
C VAL A 433 13.41 22.62 5.74
N SER A 434 13.12 21.40 5.29
CA SER A 434 13.03 20.21 6.12
C SER A 434 14.35 19.45 6.00
N GLU A 435 14.99 19.14 7.12
CA GLU A 435 16.28 18.44 7.16
C GLU A 435 16.27 17.34 8.21
N SER A 436 16.87 16.19 7.89
CA SER A 436 17.05 15.08 8.82
C SER A 436 18.51 14.92 9.20
N THR A 437 18.75 14.65 10.49
CA THR A 437 20.07 14.32 11.04
C THR A 437 20.20 12.81 11.21
N LEU A 438 21.43 12.31 11.26
CA LEU A 438 21.73 10.88 11.34
C LEU A 438 22.14 10.47 12.76
N SER A 439 21.84 9.24 13.14
CA SER A 439 22.44 8.57 14.30
C SER A 439 23.89 8.15 13.97
N PRO A 440 24.68 7.70 14.96
CA PRO A 440 26.00 7.11 14.70
C PRO A 440 25.97 5.92 13.74
N ASP A 441 24.85 5.19 13.70
CA ASP A 441 24.62 4.03 12.82
C ASP A 441 23.95 4.43 11.49
N LEU A 442 23.98 5.71 11.13
CA LEU A 442 23.44 6.28 9.89
C LEU A 442 21.92 6.21 9.71
N TRP A 443 21.14 5.85 10.72
CA TRP A 443 19.69 5.95 10.67
C TRP A 443 19.20 7.40 10.76
N LEU A 444 18.11 7.75 10.09
CA LEU A 444 17.45 9.04 10.30
C LEU A 444 17.03 9.15 11.78
N ASN A 445 17.51 10.17 12.48
CA ASN A 445 17.38 10.28 13.94
C ASN A 445 16.45 11.41 14.38
N ALA A 446 16.51 12.56 13.73
CA ALA A 446 15.62 13.67 14.00
C ALA A 446 15.43 14.51 12.74
N ASN A 447 14.20 14.93 12.49
CA ASN A 447 13.86 15.85 11.41
C ASN A 447 13.58 17.24 11.99
N THR A 448 14.07 18.28 11.33
CA THR A 448 13.88 19.68 11.71
C THR A 448 13.35 20.45 10.52
N VAL A 449 12.21 21.11 10.71
CA VAL A 449 11.74 22.17 9.82
C VAL A 449 12.31 23.48 10.30
N ARG A 450 13.05 24.17 9.44
CA ARG A 450 13.65 25.49 9.72
C ARG A 450 13.06 26.54 8.79
N VAL A 451 12.64 27.66 9.36
CA VAL A 451 12.25 28.85 8.60
C VAL A 451 13.36 29.88 8.75
N VAL A 452 13.97 30.28 7.64
CA VAL A 452 15.04 31.27 7.62
C VAL A 452 14.60 32.55 6.91
N ASP A 453 15.16 33.69 7.33
CA ASP A 453 14.86 34.97 6.73
C ASP A 453 15.41 35.03 5.30
N GLY A 454 14.57 35.21 4.28
CA GLY A 454 15.05 35.26 2.90
C GLY A 454 15.99 36.44 2.58
N THR A 455 16.03 37.48 3.43
CA THR A 455 16.98 38.61 3.30
C THR A 455 18.30 38.38 4.03
N ASP A 456 18.31 37.55 5.05
CA ASP A 456 19.50 37.08 5.77
C ASP A 456 19.36 35.59 6.06
N PRO A 457 19.59 34.70 5.08
CA PRO A 457 19.31 33.26 5.22
C PRO A 457 20.16 32.54 6.27
N GLY A 458 21.17 33.21 6.84
CA GLY A 458 21.89 32.74 8.03
C GLY A 458 21.13 32.96 9.34
N SER A 459 19.98 33.64 9.30
CA SER A 459 19.11 33.90 10.45
C SER A 459 17.90 32.96 10.43
N VAL A 460 17.89 31.98 11.33
CA VAL A 460 16.71 31.15 11.60
C VAL A 460 15.68 32.00 12.36
N LEU A 461 14.48 32.13 11.79
CA LEU A 461 13.36 32.82 12.42
C LEU A 461 12.72 31.92 13.49
N TRP A 462 12.46 30.66 13.15
CA TRP A 462 12.02 29.61 14.05
C TRP A 462 12.30 28.22 13.45
N SER A 463 12.22 27.18 14.28
CA SER A 463 12.32 25.78 13.86
C SER A 463 11.46 24.86 14.71
N ASP A 464 10.99 23.76 14.13
CA ASP A 464 10.32 22.65 14.83
C ASP A 464 11.10 21.36 14.58
N THR A 465 11.37 20.58 15.64
CA THR A 465 12.15 19.34 15.55
C THR A 465 11.34 18.18 16.10
N VAL A 466 11.21 17.12 15.30
CA VAL A 466 10.68 15.83 15.73
C VAL A 466 11.83 14.84 15.87
N LYS A 467 11.92 14.18 17.03
CA LYS A 467 12.89 13.11 17.27
C LYS A 467 12.26 11.76 16.97
N ARG A 468 13.10 10.82 16.56
CA ARG A 468 12.79 9.40 16.50
C ARG A 468 12.23 8.90 17.83
N ASP A 469 11.24 8.03 17.77
CA ASP A 469 10.68 7.38 18.95
C ASP A 469 11.76 6.61 19.72
N ALA A 470 11.65 6.55 21.05
CA ALA A 470 12.63 5.88 21.90
C ALA A 470 12.74 4.37 21.61
N ASP A 471 11.64 3.75 21.19
CA ASP A 471 11.57 2.32 20.88
C ASP A 471 11.86 2.03 19.38
N ASN A 472 12.15 3.06 18.58
CA ASN A 472 12.52 2.94 17.17
C ASN A 472 14.05 2.84 17.00
N SER A 473 14.52 1.68 16.53
CA SER A 473 15.93 1.41 16.24
C SER A 473 16.36 1.71 14.79
N HIS A 474 15.43 2.10 13.91
CA HIS A 474 15.61 2.35 12.47
C HIS A 474 15.35 3.83 12.13
N ASP A 475 14.95 4.15 10.90
CA ASP A 475 14.66 5.53 10.50
C ASP A 475 13.50 6.15 11.29
N GLY A 476 13.74 7.34 11.84
CA GLY A 476 12.75 8.19 12.48
C GLY A 476 11.91 9.01 11.49
N PRO A 477 10.94 9.78 11.99
CA PRO A 477 9.99 10.50 11.16
C PRO A 477 10.70 11.64 10.41
N SER A 478 10.27 11.88 9.17
CA SER A 478 10.77 12.98 8.33
C SER A 478 9.61 13.72 7.66
N VAL A 479 9.73 15.05 7.55
CA VAL A 479 8.80 15.91 6.82
C VAL A 479 9.21 15.92 5.34
N TRP A 480 8.32 15.49 4.46
CA TRP A 480 8.57 15.29 3.02
C TRP A 480 7.74 16.21 2.13
N SER A 481 6.93 17.10 2.72
CA SER A 481 6.22 18.16 2.01
C SER A 481 6.09 19.40 2.87
N LEU A 482 6.32 20.55 2.23
CA LEU A 482 6.21 21.90 2.78
C LEU A 482 5.41 22.80 1.84
N ASP A 483 4.30 23.34 2.33
CA ASP A 483 3.49 24.32 1.60
C ASP A 483 3.31 25.60 2.43
N VAL A 484 3.70 26.75 1.87
CA VAL A 484 3.43 28.06 2.49
C VAL A 484 2.19 28.68 1.85
N VAL A 485 1.14 28.87 2.65
CA VAL A 485 -0.14 29.43 2.20
C VAL A 485 -0.72 30.37 3.24
N ASP A 486 -0.99 31.63 2.84
CA ASP A 486 -1.53 32.71 3.67
C ASP A 486 -0.91 32.78 5.08
N GLY A 487 0.39 33.01 5.16
CA GLY A 487 1.06 33.19 6.45
C GLY A 487 1.03 31.93 7.34
N SER A 488 0.89 30.75 6.73
CA SER A 488 0.85 29.46 7.42
C SER A 488 1.74 28.47 6.70
N LEU A 489 2.40 27.59 7.45
CA LEU A 489 3.15 26.47 6.91
C LEU A 489 2.36 25.18 7.11
N VAL A 490 2.08 24.45 6.04
CA VAL A 490 1.50 23.11 6.07
C VAL A 490 2.61 22.11 5.82
N THR A 491 2.66 21.05 6.64
CA THR A 491 3.68 20.00 6.51
C THR A 491 3.06 18.61 6.46
N GLY A 492 3.52 17.79 5.52
CA GLY A 492 3.25 16.35 5.46
C GLY A 492 4.48 15.55 5.88
N ALA A 493 4.32 14.59 6.79
CA ALA A 493 5.44 13.83 7.34
C ALA A 493 5.10 12.37 7.61
N GLN A 494 6.11 11.51 7.54
CA GLN A 494 6.04 10.15 8.07
C GLN A 494 5.90 10.17 9.61
N ASP A 495 5.21 9.20 10.18
CA ASP A 495 5.12 8.98 11.64
C ASP A 495 5.61 7.57 11.97
N ASP A 496 6.64 7.47 12.81
CA ASP A 496 7.29 6.22 13.20
C ASP A 496 6.67 5.56 14.44
N THR A 497 5.61 6.17 15.00
CA THR A 497 4.87 5.60 16.13
C THR A 497 4.40 4.18 15.78
N GLY A 498 4.73 3.20 16.62
CA GLY A 498 4.31 1.82 16.42
C GLY A 498 4.98 1.12 15.23
N MET A 499 6.14 1.58 14.75
CA MET A 499 6.75 1.03 13.54
C MET A 499 7.12 -0.47 13.61
N ASN A 500 7.35 -0.96 14.82
CA ASN A 500 7.63 -2.37 15.11
C ASN A 500 6.35 -3.19 15.30
N THR A 501 5.17 -2.61 15.11
CA THR A 501 3.87 -3.27 15.25
C THR A 501 3.21 -3.54 13.89
N ALA A 502 2.15 -4.34 13.85
CA ALA A 502 1.37 -4.61 12.64
C ALA A 502 0.49 -3.42 12.23
N GLU A 503 0.29 -2.44 13.10
CA GLU A 503 -0.50 -1.25 12.79
C GLU A 503 0.27 -0.24 11.93
N ASN A 504 1.60 -0.23 12.02
CA ASN A 504 2.45 0.68 11.25
C ASN A 504 3.77 0.02 10.79
N PRO A 505 3.76 -1.15 10.14
CA PRO A 505 4.97 -1.88 9.81
C PRO A 505 6.00 -1.01 9.07
N GLY A 506 7.19 -0.85 9.67
CA GLY A 506 8.29 -0.07 9.11
C GLY A 506 8.02 1.45 8.99
N GLY A 507 7.02 1.98 9.69
CA GLY A 507 6.65 3.40 9.63
C GLY A 507 5.92 3.80 8.35
N GLY A 508 5.43 2.83 7.55
CA GLY A 508 4.87 3.09 6.23
C GLY A 508 3.38 3.45 6.19
N GLN A 509 2.64 3.25 7.28
CA GLN A 509 1.18 3.46 7.34
C GLN A 509 0.81 4.80 7.97
N TYR A 510 1.52 5.21 9.02
CA TYR A 510 1.18 6.41 9.77
C TYR A 510 1.91 7.63 9.24
N ALA A 511 1.23 8.76 9.36
CA ALA A 511 1.74 10.05 8.93
C ALA A 511 1.25 11.16 9.86
N SER A 512 1.78 12.36 9.65
CA SER A 512 1.25 13.56 10.27
C SER A 512 1.04 14.69 9.27
N LEU A 513 -0.05 15.42 9.47
CA LEU A 513 -0.37 16.67 8.79
C LEU A 513 -0.38 17.77 9.84
N THR A 514 0.55 18.72 9.75
CA THR A 514 0.67 19.81 10.73
C THR A 514 0.49 21.15 10.05
N VAL A 515 -0.20 22.09 10.72
CA VAL A 515 -0.29 23.48 10.28
C VAL A 515 0.30 24.39 11.34
N PHE A 516 1.32 25.14 10.96
CA PHE A 516 1.95 26.17 11.77
C PHE A 516 1.48 27.56 11.35
N SER A 517 1.45 28.48 12.30
CA SER A 517 1.38 29.91 12.02
C SER A 517 2.71 30.45 11.49
N GLY A 518 2.73 31.65 10.91
CA GLY A 518 3.96 32.31 10.47
C GLY A 518 4.99 32.55 11.58
N SER A 519 4.58 32.61 12.85
CA SER A 519 5.47 32.69 14.03
C SER A 519 6.04 31.35 14.48
N GLY A 520 5.60 30.23 13.91
CA GLY A 520 6.04 28.89 14.29
C GLY A 520 5.13 28.17 15.30
N ASP A 521 4.05 28.81 15.76
CA ASP A 521 3.10 28.13 16.67
C ASP A 521 2.30 27.07 15.90
N MET A 522 2.31 25.83 16.38
CA MET A 522 1.45 24.76 15.85
C MET A 522 -0.02 25.09 16.12
N ARG A 523 -0.79 25.35 15.05
CA ARG A 523 -2.23 25.62 15.15
C ARG A 523 -3.03 24.35 15.39
N TRP A 524 -2.71 23.31 14.63
CA TRP A 524 -3.31 21.98 14.78
C TRP A 524 -2.44 20.92 14.09
N ARG A 525 -2.67 19.66 14.46
CA ARG A 525 -2.00 18.49 13.90
C ARG A 525 -2.94 17.29 13.84
N GLN A 526 -2.92 16.57 12.72
CA GLN A 526 -3.50 15.23 12.57
C GLN A 526 -2.35 14.22 12.53
N LYS A 527 -2.52 13.07 13.20
CA LYS A 527 -1.54 11.95 13.23
C LYS A 527 -2.18 10.61 12.88
N GLY A 528 -1.36 9.57 12.66
CA GLY A 528 -1.79 8.20 12.38
C GLY A 528 -2.27 8.01 10.95
N ILE A 529 -3.32 7.21 10.77
CA ILE A 529 -3.93 6.91 9.46
C ILE A 529 -4.68 8.09 8.81
N GLY A 530 -4.71 9.26 9.47
CA GLY A 530 -5.45 10.44 8.99
C GLY A 530 -4.69 11.31 7.99
N ALA A 531 -3.44 11.00 7.67
CA ALA A 531 -2.57 11.84 6.85
C ALA A 531 -1.81 11.02 5.79
N SER A 532 -1.19 11.71 4.85
CA SER A 532 -0.21 11.13 3.92
C SER A 532 1.21 11.42 4.41
N PRO A 533 2.16 10.48 4.27
CA PRO A 533 3.57 10.72 4.60
C PRO A 533 4.22 11.82 3.76
N MET A 534 3.67 12.12 2.58
CA MET A 534 4.29 13.02 1.60
C MET A 534 3.34 14.04 0.98
N PHE A 535 2.06 13.72 0.76
CA PHE A 535 1.24 14.56 -0.13
C PHE A 535 0.04 15.18 0.58
N ASN A 536 -0.05 16.50 0.49
CA ASN A 536 -1.23 17.27 0.84
C ASN A 536 -1.49 18.34 -0.21
N GLN A 537 -2.77 18.67 -0.42
CA GLN A 537 -3.20 19.75 -1.29
C GLN A 537 -4.00 20.77 -0.49
N VAL A 538 -3.50 22.00 -0.41
CA VAL A 538 -4.28 23.14 0.06
C VAL A 538 -5.11 23.67 -1.11
N TYR A 539 -6.43 23.75 -0.96
CA TYR A 539 -7.31 24.26 -2.01
C TYR A 539 -8.40 25.17 -1.44
N ARG A 540 -9.04 25.93 -2.33
CA ARG A 540 -10.14 26.84 -1.99
C ARG A 540 -11.32 26.61 -2.92
N ASP A 541 -12.52 26.54 -2.35
CA ASP A 541 -13.80 26.45 -3.05
C ASP A 541 -14.78 27.52 -2.49
N ALA A 542 -16.08 27.32 -2.73
CA ALA A 542 -17.13 28.21 -2.25
C ALA A 542 -17.28 28.21 -0.72
N ASP A 543 -16.92 27.12 -0.05
CA ASP A 543 -17.08 26.91 1.40
C ASP A 543 -15.84 27.33 2.20
N GLY A 544 -14.74 27.64 1.51
CA GLY A 544 -13.54 28.23 2.11
C GLY A 544 -12.27 27.52 1.68
N ARG A 545 -11.27 27.54 2.56
CA ARG A 545 -10.00 26.85 2.34
C ARG A 545 -9.97 25.55 3.13
N HIS A 546 -9.49 24.51 2.48
CA HIS A 546 -9.39 23.16 3.04
C HIS A 546 -8.02 22.55 2.71
N ILE A 547 -7.71 21.46 3.39
CA ILE A 547 -6.54 20.62 3.09
C ILE A 547 -7.05 19.22 2.76
N ARG A 548 -6.65 18.70 1.61
CA ARG A 548 -6.94 17.34 1.17
C ARG A 548 -5.69 16.47 1.22
N THR A 549 -5.84 15.21 1.61
CA THR A 549 -4.76 14.22 1.58
C THR A 549 -5.32 12.83 1.26
N VAL A 550 -4.46 11.93 0.79
CA VAL A 550 -4.81 10.52 0.58
C VAL A 550 -4.05 9.66 1.58
N ASP A 551 -4.77 8.97 2.45
CA ASP A 551 -4.17 8.11 3.47
C ASP A 551 -3.70 6.75 2.89
N GLN A 552 -2.94 6.00 3.70
CA GLN A 552 -2.38 4.71 3.28
C GLN A 552 -3.43 3.58 3.21
N ASN A 553 -4.63 3.83 3.74
CA ASN A 553 -5.81 2.98 3.55
C ASN A 553 -6.58 3.35 2.27
N GLN A 554 -6.05 4.23 1.42
CA GLN A 554 -6.69 4.63 0.17
C GLN A 554 -8.01 5.39 0.38
N ASN A 555 -8.04 6.30 1.35
CA ASN A 555 -9.14 7.25 1.52
C ASN A 555 -8.66 8.68 1.28
N ILE A 556 -9.51 9.47 0.62
CA ILE A 556 -9.34 10.91 0.54
C ILE A 556 -9.97 11.54 1.77
N ARG A 557 -9.17 12.32 2.50
CA ARG A 557 -9.62 13.06 3.68
C ARG A 557 -9.52 14.55 3.44
N THR A 558 -10.56 15.27 3.85
CA THR A 558 -10.60 16.74 3.77
C THR A 558 -10.70 17.31 5.17
N TYR A 559 -9.84 18.27 5.48
CA TYR A 559 -9.76 18.97 6.76
C TYR A 559 -9.98 20.47 6.59
N GLY A 560 -10.68 21.08 7.54
CA GLY A 560 -10.80 22.53 7.60
C GLY A 560 -9.44 23.18 7.87
N PHE A 561 -9.01 24.10 7.01
CA PHE A 561 -7.66 24.70 7.08
C PHE A 561 -7.37 25.39 8.42
N GLY A 562 -8.38 26.03 9.03
CA GLY A 562 -8.18 26.80 10.27
C GLY A 562 -8.16 25.98 11.56
N ASN A 563 -8.79 24.81 11.59
CA ASN A 563 -9.04 24.06 12.84
C ASN A 563 -8.69 22.58 12.78
N GLY A 564 -8.32 22.04 11.61
CA GLY A 564 -7.98 20.63 11.44
C GLY A 564 -9.15 19.67 11.61
N LYS A 565 -10.40 20.15 11.69
CA LYS A 565 -11.56 19.26 11.80
C LYS A 565 -11.74 18.52 10.48
N GLN A 566 -11.83 17.19 10.53
CA GLN A 566 -12.20 16.39 9.35
C GLN A 566 -13.62 16.79 8.91
N GLN A 567 -13.73 17.27 7.68
CA GLN A 567 -14.98 17.68 7.04
C GLN A 567 -15.56 16.56 6.19
N ASP A 568 -14.70 15.76 5.55
CA ASP A 568 -15.11 14.69 4.65
C ASP A 568 -14.13 13.50 4.65
N LEU A 569 -14.66 12.33 4.32
CA LEU A 569 -13.92 11.09 4.09
C LEU A 569 -14.55 10.35 2.92
N LEU A 570 -13.81 10.26 1.83
CA LEU A 570 -14.19 9.53 0.63
C LEU A 570 -13.30 8.29 0.48
N PRO A 571 -13.84 7.07 0.66
CA PRO A 571 -13.09 5.86 0.36
C PRO A 571 -12.90 5.70 -1.15
N LEU A 572 -11.68 5.40 -1.57
CA LEU A 572 -11.38 4.96 -2.94
C LEU A 572 -11.46 3.43 -3.02
N GLN A 573 -11.71 2.91 -4.22
CA GLN A 573 -11.72 1.46 -4.42
C GLN A 573 -10.28 0.94 -4.45
N GLY A 574 -9.74 0.62 -3.27
CA GLY A 574 -8.45 -0.05 -3.09
C GLY A 574 -8.52 -1.56 -3.33
N ASP A 575 -7.61 -2.31 -2.71
CA ASP A 575 -7.61 -3.77 -2.78
C ASP A 575 -8.87 -4.35 -2.12
N LEU A 576 -9.61 -5.17 -2.86
CA LEU A 576 -10.83 -5.83 -2.40
C LEU A 576 -10.52 -7.27 -1.98
N SER A 577 -10.85 -7.64 -0.75
CA SER A 577 -10.44 -8.91 -0.12
C SER A 577 -11.59 -9.70 0.50
N SER A 578 -12.75 -9.07 0.70
CA SER A 578 -13.95 -9.69 1.26
C SER A 578 -15.15 -9.47 0.34
N ALA A 579 -15.99 -10.50 0.19
CA ALA A 579 -17.16 -10.46 -0.67
C ALA A 579 -18.33 -11.28 -0.09
N GLN A 580 -19.55 -10.85 -0.41
CA GLN A 580 -20.80 -11.57 -0.19
C GLN A 580 -21.73 -11.35 -1.38
N SER A 581 -22.75 -12.21 -1.53
CA SER A 581 -23.78 -12.03 -2.55
C SER A 581 -25.21 -12.09 -2.00
N SER A 582 -26.08 -11.23 -2.52
CA SER A 582 -27.53 -11.23 -2.29
C SER A 582 -28.26 -10.57 -3.46
N ASP A 583 -29.58 -10.74 -3.56
CA ASP A 583 -30.41 -10.08 -4.59
C ASP A 583 -30.74 -8.66 -4.10
N ILE A 584 -29.99 -7.67 -4.58
CA ILE A 584 -30.03 -6.29 -4.07
C ILE A 584 -31.06 -5.47 -4.84
N ASP A 585 -31.12 -5.63 -6.16
CA ASP A 585 -32.02 -4.87 -7.02
C ASP A 585 -33.40 -5.53 -7.24
N GLY A 586 -33.59 -6.77 -6.78
CA GLY A 586 -34.85 -7.50 -6.82
C GLY A 586 -35.11 -8.22 -8.15
N ASP A 587 -34.10 -8.40 -8.99
CA ASP A 587 -34.20 -9.10 -10.27
C ASP A 587 -34.17 -10.63 -10.14
N LYS A 588 -33.99 -11.16 -8.91
CA LYS A 588 -33.86 -12.58 -8.54
C LYS A 588 -32.53 -13.22 -8.89
N LYS A 589 -31.56 -12.46 -9.36
CA LYS A 589 -30.16 -12.87 -9.53
C LYS A 589 -29.35 -12.32 -8.37
N LYS A 590 -28.13 -12.82 -8.17
CA LYS A 590 -27.30 -12.38 -7.06
C LYS A 590 -26.36 -11.28 -7.49
N ASP A 591 -26.35 -10.21 -6.72
CA ASP A 591 -25.43 -9.10 -6.79
C ASP A 591 -24.26 -9.29 -5.82
N LEU A 592 -23.17 -8.59 -6.08
CA LEU A 592 -21.92 -8.77 -5.36
C LEU A 592 -21.62 -7.55 -4.49
N VAL A 593 -21.45 -7.77 -3.18
CA VAL A 593 -21.00 -6.76 -2.22
C VAL A 593 -19.55 -7.03 -1.84
N VAL A 594 -18.69 -6.03 -1.94
CA VAL A 594 -17.24 -6.17 -1.75
C VAL A 594 -16.65 -5.05 -0.91
N GLY A 595 -15.57 -5.35 -0.20
CA GLY A 595 -14.78 -4.40 0.59
C GLY A 595 -13.35 -4.89 0.80
N GLY A 596 -12.49 -4.01 1.32
CA GLY A 596 -11.12 -4.37 1.69
C GLY A 596 -10.32 -3.18 2.25
N LYS A 597 -9.27 -2.76 1.54
CA LYS A 597 -8.23 -1.86 2.05
C LYS A 597 -8.69 -0.47 2.51
N SER A 598 -9.78 0.05 1.96
CA SER A 598 -10.31 1.37 2.33
C SER A 598 -11.57 1.28 3.18
N ASN A 599 -12.09 2.44 3.59
CA ASN A 599 -13.33 2.53 4.36
C ASN A 599 -14.59 2.30 3.50
N GLY A 600 -14.44 1.80 2.27
CA GLY A 600 -15.53 1.63 1.32
C GLY A 600 -16.08 0.21 1.28
N VAL A 601 -17.40 0.13 1.09
CA VAL A 601 -18.10 -1.09 0.66
C VAL A 601 -18.86 -0.75 -0.61
N TRP A 602 -18.80 -1.60 -1.63
CA TRP A 602 -19.45 -1.40 -2.92
C TRP A 602 -20.35 -2.58 -3.25
N ALA A 603 -21.53 -2.30 -3.78
CA ALA A 603 -22.43 -3.31 -4.34
C ALA A 603 -22.51 -3.15 -5.85
N TYR A 604 -22.32 -4.25 -6.56
CA TYR A 604 -22.34 -4.32 -8.02
C TYR A 604 -23.39 -5.31 -8.49
N SER A 605 -24.08 -4.97 -9.57
CA SER A 605 -25.02 -5.90 -10.21
C SER A 605 -24.28 -7.12 -10.74
N GLY A 606 -24.70 -8.32 -10.31
CA GLY A 606 -24.10 -9.60 -10.73
C GLY A 606 -24.19 -9.82 -12.24
N PRO A 607 -25.37 -9.68 -12.86
CA PRO A 607 -25.54 -9.80 -14.31
C PRO A 607 -24.68 -8.80 -15.11
N SER A 608 -24.53 -7.58 -14.61
CA SER A 608 -23.68 -6.55 -15.23
C SER A 608 -22.19 -6.91 -15.13
N LEU A 609 -21.75 -7.52 -14.02
CA LEU A 609 -20.40 -8.06 -13.87
C LEU A 609 -20.13 -9.22 -14.85
N THR A 610 -21.06 -10.16 -15.03
CA THR A 610 -20.89 -11.31 -15.95
C THR A 610 -20.99 -10.89 -17.43
N ALA A 611 -21.74 -9.83 -17.72
CA ALA A 611 -21.80 -9.20 -19.04
C ALA A 611 -20.54 -8.36 -19.38
N GLY A 612 -19.63 -8.16 -18.44
CA GLY A 612 -18.39 -7.39 -18.64
C GLY A 612 -18.58 -5.87 -18.55
N LYS A 613 -19.69 -5.39 -17.97
CA LYS A 613 -20.02 -3.96 -17.84
C LYS A 613 -20.46 -3.65 -16.40
N PRO A 614 -19.52 -3.60 -15.43
CA PRO A 614 -19.86 -3.42 -14.03
C PRO A 614 -20.79 -2.22 -13.79
N GLU A 615 -21.90 -2.47 -13.09
CA GLU A 615 -22.86 -1.44 -12.69
C GLU A 615 -22.87 -1.36 -11.18
N LEU A 616 -22.52 -0.19 -10.64
CA LEU A 616 -22.54 0.07 -9.20
C LEU A 616 -23.98 0.35 -8.77
N LEU A 617 -24.50 -0.45 -7.85
CA LEU A 617 -25.83 -0.28 -7.26
C LEU A 617 -25.79 0.74 -6.12
N TRP A 618 -24.86 0.57 -5.18
CA TRP A 618 -24.63 1.50 -4.08
C TRP A 618 -23.19 1.42 -3.54
N LYS A 619 -22.80 2.41 -2.73
CA LYS A 619 -21.56 2.42 -1.97
C LYS A 619 -21.79 2.96 -0.56
N ALA A 620 -21.02 2.47 0.42
CA ALA A 620 -21.12 2.85 1.82
C ALA A 620 -19.74 3.17 2.43
N THR A 621 -19.73 3.98 3.49
CA THR A 621 -18.52 4.31 4.25
C THR A 621 -18.58 3.73 5.66
N VAL A 622 -17.62 2.85 5.98
CA VAL A 622 -17.52 2.09 7.24
C VAL A 622 -16.33 2.55 8.09
N PRO A 623 -16.23 2.16 9.38
CA PRO A 623 -15.30 2.76 10.34
C PRO A 623 -13.89 2.12 10.33
N GLY A 624 -13.31 1.93 9.16
CA GLY A 624 -11.96 1.37 8.98
C GLY A 624 -11.83 0.53 7.72
N GLN A 625 -10.68 -0.11 7.53
CA GLN A 625 -10.53 -1.18 6.53
C GLN A 625 -11.56 -2.29 6.79
N VAL A 626 -12.03 -2.95 5.73
CA VAL A 626 -12.98 -4.06 5.80
C VAL A 626 -12.24 -5.38 5.88
N HIS A 627 -12.46 -6.13 6.95
CA HIS A 627 -11.84 -7.45 7.15
C HIS A 627 -12.79 -8.60 6.82
N ARG A 628 -14.10 -8.40 7.08
CA ARG A 628 -15.12 -9.42 6.83
C ARG A 628 -16.48 -8.78 6.57
N ILE A 629 -17.19 -9.32 5.58
CA ILE A 629 -18.59 -9.02 5.30
C ILE A 629 -19.39 -10.30 5.54
N GLU A 630 -20.38 -10.21 6.40
CA GLU A 630 -21.41 -11.23 6.62
C GLU A 630 -22.77 -10.71 6.16
N LYS A 631 -23.70 -11.63 5.91
CA LYS A 631 -25.07 -11.30 5.48
C LYS A 631 -26.11 -11.93 6.40
N GLY A 632 -27.24 -11.25 6.56
CA GLY A 632 -28.43 -11.78 7.25
C GLY A 632 -29.47 -10.69 7.50
N ASP A 633 -30.74 -11.08 7.60
CA ASP A 633 -31.85 -10.17 7.90
C ASP A 633 -31.84 -9.77 9.39
N VAL A 634 -31.05 -8.74 9.74
CA VAL A 634 -30.91 -8.29 11.14
C VAL A 634 -32.00 -7.31 11.54
N ASN A 635 -32.66 -6.68 10.56
CA ASN A 635 -33.71 -5.70 10.78
C ASN A 635 -35.13 -6.31 10.71
N GLY A 636 -35.27 -7.54 10.23
CA GLY A 636 -36.50 -8.34 10.12
C GLY A 636 -37.46 -7.89 9.01
N ASP A 637 -36.95 -7.29 7.93
CA ASP A 637 -37.74 -6.83 6.78
C ASP A 637 -37.89 -7.89 5.66
N GLY A 638 -37.24 -9.04 5.82
CA GLY A 638 -37.25 -10.14 4.86
C GLY A 638 -36.19 -10.02 3.76
N HIS A 639 -35.27 -9.07 3.85
CA HIS A 639 -34.12 -8.91 2.96
C HIS A 639 -32.82 -9.05 3.75
N ASP A 640 -31.74 -9.49 3.07
CA ASP A 640 -30.44 -9.57 3.73
C ASP A 640 -29.90 -8.15 3.98
N ASP A 641 -29.48 -7.87 5.21
CA ASP A 641 -28.56 -6.77 5.53
C ASP A 641 -27.10 -7.26 5.42
N PHE A 642 -26.17 -6.31 5.38
CA PHE A 642 -24.73 -6.63 5.43
C PHE A 642 -24.10 -6.13 6.73
N VAL A 643 -23.41 -7.03 7.42
CA VAL A 643 -22.72 -6.74 8.67
C VAL A 643 -21.22 -6.78 8.41
N VAL A 644 -20.56 -5.65 8.62
CA VAL A 644 -19.18 -5.42 8.19
C VAL A 644 -18.29 -5.27 9.41
N ALA A 645 -17.35 -6.20 9.59
CA ALA A 645 -16.25 -6.04 10.53
C ALA A 645 -15.19 -5.12 9.93
N ALA A 646 -14.97 -3.97 10.55
CA ALA A 646 -13.97 -2.99 10.14
C ALA A 646 -13.08 -2.57 11.31
N ASP A 647 -11.86 -2.07 11.05
CA ASP A 647 -10.79 -1.85 12.05
C ASP A 647 -11.25 -1.55 13.49
N THR A 648 -12.14 -0.56 13.66
CA THR A 648 -12.54 -0.03 14.98
C THR A 648 -13.96 -0.39 15.44
N ALA A 649 -14.81 -0.91 14.54
CA ALA A 649 -16.23 -1.14 14.83
C ALA A 649 -16.90 -2.03 13.78
N VAL A 650 -18.04 -2.60 14.15
CA VAL A 650 -18.94 -3.26 13.20
C VAL A 650 -19.93 -2.24 12.64
N ALA A 651 -20.14 -2.24 11.32
CA ALA A 651 -21.18 -1.47 10.68
C ALA A 651 -22.30 -2.39 10.15
N VAL A 652 -23.55 -2.01 10.40
CA VAL A 652 -24.72 -2.68 9.81
C VAL A 652 -25.20 -1.82 8.65
N LEU A 653 -25.29 -2.42 7.46
CA LEU A 653 -25.70 -1.77 6.23
C LEU A 653 -27.02 -2.37 5.75
N ASP A 654 -27.97 -1.50 5.41
CA ASP A 654 -29.16 -1.88 4.67
C ASP A 654 -28.76 -2.49 3.33
N GLY A 655 -29.22 -3.71 3.04
CA GLY A 655 -28.76 -4.46 1.89
C GLY A 655 -29.09 -3.84 0.54
N ARG A 656 -30.19 -3.09 0.46
CA ARG A 656 -30.69 -2.48 -0.78
C ARG A 656 -30.08 -1.13 -1.09
N THR A 657 -29.80 -0.34 -0.05
CA THR A 657 -29.40 1.07 -0.20
C THR A 657 -27.96 1.34 0.22
N GLY A 658 -27.32 0.40 0.93
CA GLY A 658 -26.01 0.59 1.54
C GLY A 658 -26.01 1.58 2.71
N LYS A 659 -27.18 2.05 3.15
CA LYS A 659 -27.27 3.00 4.27
C LYS A 659 -26.77 2.33 5.54
N VAL A 660 -25.85 3.00 6.24
CA VAL A 660 -25.43 2.57 7.58
C VAL A 660 -26.61 2.72 8.53
N LEU A 661 -27.14 1.59 9.00
CA LEU A 661 -28.23 1.51 9.96
C LEU A 661 -27.72 1.68 11.39
N GLU A 662 -26.58 1.06 11.70
CA GLU A 662 -26.02 1.03 13.05
C GLU A 662 -24.49 0.91 13.04
N ARG A 663 -23.85 1.34 14.13
CA ARG A 663 -22.41 1.18 14.37
C ARG A 663 -22.16 0.65 15.78
N ILE A 664 -21.65 -0.57 15.86
CA ILE A 664 -21.30 -1.22 17.13
C ILE A 664 -19.82 -0.98 17.40
N ASP A 665 -19.53 -0.16 18.40
CA ASP A 665 -18.16 0.21 18.81
C ASP A 665 -17.34 -1.03 19.22
N GLY A 666 -16.09 -1.11 18.75
CA GLY A 666 -15.16 -2.18 19.09
C GLY A 666 -14.57 -2.10 20.51
N GLU A 667 -14.96 -1.12 21.32
CA GLU A 667 -14.43 -0.82 22.66
C GLU A 667 -12.89 -0.68 22.64
N GLY A 668 -12.37 -0.06 21.58
CA GLY A 668 -10.94 0.14 21.34
C GLY A 668 -10.17 -1.13 20.91
N GLN A 669 -10.87 -2.22 20.60
CA GLN A 669 -10.27 -3.45 20.08
C GLN A 669 -10.25 -3.48 18.55
N PHE A 670 -9.32 -4.26 17.99
CA PHE A 670 -9.29 -4.57 16.57
C PHE A 670 -10.45 -5.53 16.20
N VAL A 671 -11.39 -5.05 15.39
CA VAL A 671 -12.57 -5.82 14.96
C VAL A 671 -12.28 -6.51 13.63
N ARG A 672 -11.67 -7.69 13.71
CA ARG A 672 -11.23 -8.49 12.55
C ARG A 672 -12.32 -9.38 11.94
N SER A 673 -13.35 -9.72 12.70
CA SER A 673 -14.41 -10.61 12.24
C SER A 673 -15.71 -10.37 12.98
N VAL A 674 -16.77 -10.93 12.43
CA VAL A 674 -18.13 -10.88 12.94
C VAL A 674 -18.83 -12.18 12.54
N THR A 675 -19.82 -12.59 13.31
CA THR A 675 -20.71 -13.71 12.98
C THR A 675 -22.15 -13.25 13.06
N VAL A 676 -22.94 -13.62 12.05
CA VAL A 676 -24.36 -13.25 11.95
C VAL A 676 -25.20 -14.53 12.00
N ALA A 677 -26.10 -14.63 12.98
CA ALA A 677 -26.97 -15.79 13.18
C ALA A 677 -28.15 -15.43 14.10
N ASP A 678 -29.28 -16.10 13.94
CA ASP A 678 -30.41 -16.02 14.87
C ASP A 678 -30.06 -16.77 16.18
N LEU A 679 -29.92 -16.05 17.29
CA LEU A 679 -29.49 -16.62 18.56
C LEU A 679 -30.64 -16.95 19.51
N ASP A 680 -31.80 -16.32 19.36
CA ASP A 680 -32.95 -16.43 20.27
C ASP A 680 -34.20 -17.06 19.63
N GLY A 681 -34.15 -17.35 18.33
CA GLY A 681 -35.20 -18.02 17.56
C GLY A 681 -36.32 -17.09 17.12
N ASP A 682 -36.13 -15.77 17.15
CA ASP A 682 -37.11 -14.78 16.73
C ASP A 682 -37.19 -14.57 15.21
N LYS A 683 -36.33 -15.29 14.44
CA LYS A 683 -36.17 -15.23 12.98
C LYS A 683 -35.50 -13.97 12.47
N ARG A 684 -34.89 -13.16 13.33
CA ARG A 684 -34.01 -12.06 12.97
C ARG A 684 -32.59 -12.50 13.27
N ALA A 685 -31.65 -12.09 12.43
CA ALA A 685 -30.26 -12.39 12.69
C ALA A 685 -29.69 -11.43 13.76
N ASP A 686 -28.92 -11.98 14.69
CA ASP A 686 -28.13 -11.24 15.66
C ASP A 686 -26.66 -11.17 15.22
N ILE A 687 -25.91 -10.30 15.88
CA ILE A 687 -24.52 -9.97 15.57
C ILE A 687 -23.65 -10.36 16.74
N VAL A 688 -22.65 -11.21 16.50
CA VAL A 688 -21.66 -11.62 17.51
C VAL A 688 -20.27 -11.16 17.11
N VAL A 689 -19.62 -10.43 18.03
CA VAL A 689 -18.32 -9.80 17.82
C VAL A 689 -17.28 -10.43 18.76
N PRO A 690 -16.31 -11.20 18.21
CA PRO A 690 -15.21 -11.78 18.99
C PRO A 690 -13.97 -10.88 19.00
N THR A 691 -13.71 -10.21 20.13
CA THR A 691 -12.47 -9.43 20.34
C THR A 691 -11.73 -9.91 21.59
N ASP A 692 -11.65 -9.10 22.64
CA ASP A 692 -11.18 -9.49 23.98
C ASP A 692 -12.23 -10.33 24.74
N LYS A 693 -13.49 -10.21 24.31
CA LYS A 693 -14.67 -10.91 24.80
C LYS A 693 -15.56 -11.27 23.62
N VAL A 694 -16.50 -12.18 23.84
CA VAL A 694 -17.58 -12.45 22.90
C VAL A 694 -18.77 -11.59 23.30
N ARG A 695 -19.19 -10.68 22.42
CA ARG A 695 -20.33 -9.78 22.66
C ARG A 695 -21.40 -10.01 21.61
N ALA A 696 -22.64 -10.25 22.03
CA ALA A 696 -23.78 -10.41 21.12
C ALA A 696 -24.69 -9.18 21.17
N TYR A 697 -25.24 -8.82 20.01
CA TYR A 697 -26.06 -7.64 19.79
C TYR A 697 -27.21 -7.97 18.84
N ARG A 698 -28.33 -7.27 18.98
CA ARG A 698 -29.34 -7.22 17.92
C ARG A 698 -28.86 -6.37 16.75
N GLY A 699 -29.53 -6.45 15.60
CA GLY A 699 -29.28 -5.60 14.42
C GLY A 699 -29.29 -4.09 14.68
N ASN A 700 -30.02 -3.63 15.70
CA ASN A 700 -30.05 -2.23 16.13
C ASN A 700 -28.95 -1.84 17.14
N GLY A 701 -27.95 -2.71 17.34
CA GLY A 701 -26.82 -2.45 18.23
C GLY A 701 -27.11 -2.63 19.72
N SER A 702 -28.34 -3.00 20.10
CA SER A 702 -28.64 -3.30 21.51
C SER A 702 -27.95 -4.58 21.95
N LYS A 703 -27.14 -4.49 23.01
CA LYS A 703 -26.39 -5.63 23.57
C LYS A 703 -27.36 -6.68 24.14
N LEU A 704 -27.17 -7.94 23.74
CA LEU A 704 -27.88 -9.10 24.25
C LEU A 704 -27.16 -9.67 25.47
N TRP A 705 -25.89 -10.04 25.29
CA TRP A 705 -25.05 -10.59 26.35
C TRP A 705 -23.57 -10.37 26.07
N THR A 706 -22.73 -10.67 27.06
CA THR A 706 -21.27 -10.64 26.94
C THR A 706 -20.67 -11.80 27.72
N TYR A 707 -19.75 -12.51 27.09
CA TYR A 707 -18.95 -13.56 27.71
C TYR A 707 -17.47 -13.17 27.69
N GLY A 708 -16.83 -13.23 28.86
CA GLY A 708 -15.38 -13.13 29.00
C GLY A 708 -14.79 -14.46 29.45
N ALA A 709 -13.56 -14.75 29.04
CA ALA A 709 -12.80 -15.87 29.58
C ALA A 709 -12.64 -15.73 31.11
N PRO A 710 -12.42 -16.84 31.86
CA PRO A 710 -12.18 -16.77 33.30
C PRO A 710 -11.02 -15.83 33.65
N ASP A 711 -11.12 -15.11 34.77
CA ASP A 711 -10.08 -14.15 35.20
C ASP A 711 -8.67 -14.76 35.26
N SER A 712 -8.57 -16.07 35.56
CA SER A 712 -7.32 -16.82 35.57
C SER A 712 -6.63 -16.92 34.21
N ALA A 713 -7.33 -16.69 33.10
CA ALA A 713 -6.78 -16.66 31.76
C ALA A 713 -6.05 -15.34 31.43
N GLY A 714 -6.24 -14.30 32.25
CA GLY A 714 -5.68 -12.97 32.03
C GLY A 714 -6.24 -12.31 30.76
N ARG A 715 -5.42 -11.49 30.09
CA ARG A 715 -5.79 -10.87 28.81
C ARG A 715 -5.77 -11.92 27.69
N VAL A 716 -6.91 -12.10 27.03
CA VAL A 716 -7.10 -13.05 25.92
C VAL A 716 -7.62 -12.35 24.67
N VAL A 717 -7.50 -13.04 23.54
CA VAL A 717 -8.13 -12.73 22.26
C VAL A 717 -8.97 -13.92 21.82
N PHE A 718 -10.18 -13.66 21.32
CA PHE A 718 -11.06 -14.68 20.76
C PHE A 718 -10.85 -14.85 19.25
N GLY A 719 -10.87 -16.11 18.82
CA GLY A 719 -10.90 -16.54 17.43
C GLY A 719 -12.27 -16.34 16.78
N ASP A 720 -12.33 -16.62 15.48
CA ASP A 720 -13.59 -16.66 14.74
C ASP A 720 -14.56 -17.65 15.38
N LEU A 721 -15.84 -17.30 15.34
CA LEU A 721 -16.90 -18.06 15.98
C LEU A 721 -17.61 -18.93 14.96
N ALA A 722 -18.21 -20.01 15.46
CA ALA A 722 -19.21 -20.77 14.72
C ALA A 722 -20.51 -20.81 15.53
N VAL A 723 -21.65 -20.80 14.85
CA VAL A 723 -22.97 -20.89 15.49
C VAL A 723 -23.71 -22.10 14.93
N GLY A 724 -24.26 -22.92 15.81
CA GLY A 724 -25.01 -24.11 15.44
C GLY A 724 -25.76 -24.67 16.63
N GLU A 725 -26.93 -25.26 16.39
CA GLU A 725 -27.71 -25.97 17.43
C GLU A 725 -27.98 -25.14 18.70
N GLY A 726 -28.31 -23.86 18.54
CA GLY A 726 -28.56 -22.95 19.66
C GLY A 726 -27.32 -22.69 20.53
N ARG A 727 -26.12 -22.81 19.95
CA ARG A 727 -24.85 -22.55 20.63
C ARG A 727 -23.92 -21.67 19.80
N VAL A 728 -23.14 -20.86 20.52
CA VAL A 728 -21.99 -20.12 19.97
C VAL A 728 -20.71 -20.85 20.42
N TYR A 729 -19.94 -21.36 19.46
CA TYR A 729 -18.66 -22.01 19.69
C TYR A 729 -17.54 -20.98 19.52
N ALA A 730 -16.72 -20.83 20.55
CA ALA A 730 -15.66 -19.83 20.60
C ALA A 730 -14.36 -20.43 21.13
N GLN A 731 -13.23 -20.01 20.60
CA GLN A 731 -11.91 -20.34 21.14
C GLN A 731 -11.10 -19.10 21.44
N TYR A 732 -10.19 -19.17 22.42
CA TYR A 732 -9.37 -18.04 22.80
C TYR A 732 -7.96 -18.46 23.19
N ALA A 733 -7.05 -17.50 23.07
CA ALA A 733 -5.69 -17.61 23.55
C ALA A 733 -5.27 -16.33 24.28
N SER A 734 -4.28 -16.45 25.16
CA SER A 734 -3.58 -15.30 25.73
C SER A 734 -3.08 -14.33 24.65
N VAL A 735 -3.23 -13.02 24.87
CA VAL A 735 -2.53 -12.04 24.02
C VAL A 735 -1.01 -12.25 24.17
N GLY A 736 -0.29 -12.31 23.06
CA GLY A 736 1.15 -12.63 23.01
C GLY A 736 1.46 -14.06 23.45
N SER A 737 0.58 -15.03 23.14
CA SER A 737 0.70 -16.40 23.65
C SER A 737 2.00 -17.10 23.27
N PHE A 738 2.60 -16.77 22.13
CA PHE A 738 3.86 -17.38 21.67
C PHE A 738 5.07 -17.01 22.52
N ASP A 739 5.02 -15.86 23.19
CA ASP A 739 6.10 -15.38 24.05
C ASP A 739 5.91 -15.78 25.52
N LYS A 740 4.83 -16.50 25.84
CA LYS A 740 4.51 -16.91 27.22
C LYS A 740 4.93 -18.34 27.49
N GLU A 741 5.49 -18.54 28.68
CA GLU A 741 5.86 -19.89 29.17
C GLU A 741 4.61 -20.77 29.43
N SER A 742 3.49 -20.15 29.81
CA SER A 742 2.22 -20.80 30.14
C SER A 742 1.04 -19.94 29.66
N PRO A 743 0.76 -19.91 28.34
CA PRO A 743 -0.37 -19.17 27.81
C PRO A 743 -1.70 -19.85 28.18
N ALA A 744 -2.73 -19.04 28.41
CA ALA A 744 -4.09 -19.56 28.46
C ALA A 744 -4.54 -19.93 27.03
N VAL A 745 -5.03 -21.15 26.83
CA VAL A 745 -5.59 -21.63 25.57
C VAL A 745 -6.80 -22.49 25.91
N ASP A 746 -7.98 -22.13 25.42
CA ASP A 746 -9.20 -22.88 25.68
C ASP A 746 -10.28 -22.61 24.63
N GLY A 747 -11.37 -23.36 24.69
CA GLY A 747 -12.59 -23.17 23.92
C GLY A 747 -13.84 -23.35 24.77
N VAL A 748 -14.95 -22.80 24.29
CA VAL A 748 -16.25 -22.89 24.97
C VAL A 748 -17.37 -23.07 23.96
N ALA A 749 -18.41 -23.77 24.38
CA ALA A 749 -19.74 -23.64 23.80
C ALA A 749 -20.62 -22.83 24.74
N LEU A 750 -21.15 -21.73 24.23
CA LEU A 750 -22.09 -20.86 24.93
C LEU A 750 -23.50 -21.17 24.47
N ASP A 751 -24.46 -21.04 25.38
CA ASP A 751 -25.87 -20.92 25.02
C ASP A 751 -26.06 -19.69 24.11
N ALA A 752 -26.64 -19.86 22.92
CA ALA A 752 -26.75 -18.77 21.96
C ALA A 752 -27.61 -17.61 22.49
N GLU A 753 -28.74 -17.91 23.12
CA GLU A 753 -29.66 -16.90 23.66
C GLU A 753 -29.05 -16.15 24.86
N LYS A 754 -28.34 -16.86 25.75
CA LYS A 754 -27.95 -16.31 27.07
C LYS A 754 -26.46 -15.98 27.21
N GLY A 755 -25.61 -16.48 26.32
CA GLY A 755 -24.15 -16.36 26.44
C GLY A 755 -23.55 -17.15 27.61
N THR A 756 -24.32 -18.04 28.26
CA THR A 756 -23.86 -18.84 29.40
C THR A 756 -23.14 -20.10 28.94
N VAL A 757 -22.02 -20.43 29.58
CA VAL A 757 -21.23 -21.63 29.26
C VAL A 757 -22.06 -22.90 29.40
N ARG A 758 -22.09 -23.71 28.35
CA ARG A 758 -22.64 -25.08 28.35
C ARG A 758 -21.56 -26.10 28.66
N TRP A 759 -20.38 -25.95 28.05
CA TRP A 759 -19.18 -26.74 28.33
C TRP A 759 -17.92 -25.98 27.90
N THR A 760 -16.78 -26.39 28.43
CA THR A 760 -15.43 -25.88 28.12
C THR A 760 -14.60 -26.98 27.46
N ALA A 761 -13.75 -26.65 26.49
CA ALA A 761 -12.99 -27.61 25.70
C ALA A 761 -11.84 -28.24 26.50
N ALA A 762 -11.15 -27.44 27.33
CA ALA A 762 -9.96 -27.83 28.09
C ALA A 762 -8.97 -28.65 27.24
N PRO A 763 -8.46 -28.09 26.12
CA PRO A 763 -7.67 -28.84 25.16
C PRO A 763 -6.35 -29.30 25.77
N LYS A 764 -5.87 -30.45 25.29
CA LYS A 764 -4.58 -31.01 25.70
C LYS A 764 -3.63 -31.00 24.52
N ALA A 765 -2.35 -30.78 24.80
CA ALA A 765 -1.33 -30.93 23.77
C ALA A 765 -1.38 -32.35 23.19
N PRO A 766 -1.21 -32.51 21.87
CA PRO A 766 -1.17 -33.81 21.23
C PRO A 766 0.05 -34.61 21.71
N ALA A 767 0.03 -35.93 21.55
CA ALA A 767 1.12 -36.81 21.99
C ALA A 767 2.46 -36.50 21.29
N GLU A 768 2.39 -35.92 20.09
CA GLU A 768 3.50 -35.50 19.24
C GLU A 768 4.11 -34.15 19.67
N SER A 769 3.54 -33.47 20.67
CA SER A 769 4.11 -32.25 21.23
C SER A 769 5.44 -32.53 21.92
N VAL A 770 6.46 -31.73 21.64
CA VAL A 770 7.82 -31.93 22.20
C VAL A 770 7.95 -31.51 23.67
N ASP A 771 7.04 -30.65 24.14
CA ASP A 771 7.06 -30.09 25.50
C ASP A 771 5.73 -30.27 26.24
N GLY A 772 4.75 -30.91 25.61
CA GLY A 772 3.41 -31.13 26.17
C GLY A 772 2.58 -29.86 26.30
N LYS A 773 2.88 -28.81 25.51
CA LYS A 773 2.21 -27.51 25.60
C LYS A 773 1.42 -27.13 24.35
N LEU A 774 0.39 -26.32 24.57
CA LEU A 774 -0.28 -25.55 23.53
C LEU A 774 0.21 -24.10 23.59
N TYR A 775 0.52 -23.54 22.43
CA TYR A 775 1.08 -22.19 22.27
C TYR A 775 0.03 -21.15 21.89
N GLY A 776 -1.17 -21.57 21.47
CA GLY A 776 -2.24 -20.66 21.08
C GLY A 776 -3.39 -21.38 20.38
N ALA A 777 -4.30 -20.58 19.83
CA ALA A 777 -5.45 -21.03 19.05
C ALA A 777 -5.48 -20.26 17.72
N ALA A 778 -5.93 -20.90 16.64
CA ALA A 778 -6.07 -20.23 15.35
C ALA A 778 -7.15 -19.12 15.43
N LEU A 779 -6.79 -17.88 15.14
CA LEU A 779 -7.77 -16.78 15.25
C LEU A 779 -8.68 -16.69 14.02
N GLY A 780 -8.16 -16.92 12.81
CA GLY A 780 -8.95 -16.98 11.58
C GLY A 780 -9.43 -18.40 11.28
N ASN A 781 -10.72 -18.57 11.02
CA ASN A 781 -11.35 -19.85 10.62
C ASN A 781 -10.95 -21.05 11.50
N GLY A 782 -10.72 -20.82 12.80
CA GLY A 782 -10.24 -21.84 13.73
C GLY A 782 -11.36 -22.67 14.36
N VAL A 783 -12.62 -22.23 14.25
CA VAL A 783 -13.80 -22.93 14.77
C VAL A 783 -14.79 -23.13 13.62
N PHE A 784 -15.33 -24.34 13.48
CA PHE A 784 -16.28 -24.66 12.42
C PHE A 784 -17.29 -25.72 12.89
N THR A 785 -18.56 -25.58 12.51
CA THR A 785 -19.59 -26.59 12.78
C THR A 785 -20.47 -26.75 11.56
N SER A 786 -20.90 -27.99 11.29
CA SER A 786 -21.78 -28.33 10.19
C SER A 786 -22.38 -29.72 10.44
N PRO A 787 -23.67 -29.94 10.12
CA PRO A 787 -24.25 -31.28 10.11
C PRO A 787 -23.54 -32.28 9.19
N GLY A 788 -22.74 -31.79 8.23
CA GLY A 788 -21.95 -32.61 7.31
C GLY A 788 -20.66 -33.17 7.90
N ILE A 789 -20.30 -32.81 9.14
CA ILE A 789 -19.12 -33.38 9.81
C ILE A 789 -19.45 -34.84 10.17
N PRO A 790 -18.64 -35.84 9.73
CA PRO A 790 -19.00 -37.26 9.82
C PRO A 790 -18.78 -37.89 11.22
N TYR A 791 -18.93 -37.08 12.27
CA TYR A 791 -18.75 -37.46 13.67
C TYR A 791 -19.98 -37.04 14.48
N ALA A 792 -20.24 -37.73 15.60
CA ALA A 792 -21.36 -37.46 16.50
C ALA A 792 -22.73 -37.30 15.81
N ASP A 793 -23.00 -38.10 14.77
CA ASP A 793 -24.27 -38.07 14.01
C ASP A 793 -24.63 -36.67 13.47
N GLY A 794 -23.62 -35.91 13.04
CA GLY A 794 -23.79 -34.54 12.53
C GLY A 794 -23.78 -33.46 13.63
N HIS A 795 -23.66 -33.85 14.90
CA HIS A 795 -23.55 -32.94 16.03
C HIS A 795 -22.09 -32.73 16.41
N ALA A 796 -21.28 -32.21 15.48
CA ALA A 796 -19.85 -32.02 15.70
C ALA A 796 -19.38 -30.58 15.47
N VAL A 797 -18.29 -30.23 16.15
CA VAL A 797 -17.63 -28.92 16.07
C VAL A 797 -16.11 -29.13 16.02
N VAL A 798 -15.45 -28.30 15.24
CA VAL A 798 -14.00 -28.26 15.07
C VAL A 798 -13.43 -27.15 15.93
N TYR A 799 -12.31 -27.44 16.60
CA TYR A 799 -11.44 -26.45 17.24
C TYR A 799 -10.01 -26.64 16.77
N THR A 800 -9.24 -25.55 16.76
CA THR A 800 -7.93 -25.51 16.11
C THR A 800 -6.89 -24.80 16.98
N TRP A 801 -5.87 -25.55 17.41
CA TRP A 801 -4.83 -25.12 18.38
C TRP A 801 -3.43 -25.10 17.74
N PHE A 802 -2.45 -24.56 18.45
CA PHE A 802 -1.03 -24.63 18.06
C PHE A 802 -0.20 -25.40 19.08
N ALA A 803 0.62 -26.34 18.62
CA ALA A 803 1.58 -27.08 19.43
C ALA A 803 2.94 -27.13 18.75
N ALA A 804 4.03 -27.10 19.52
CA ALA A 804 5.37 -27.33 18.99
C ALA A 804 5.59 -28.84 18.81
N THR A 805 5.96 -29.29 17.60
CA THR A 805 6.23 -30.70 17.31
C THR A 805 7.61 -30.87 16.67
N SER A 806 8.21 -32.05 16.84
CA SER A 806 9.50 -32.41 16.20
C SER A 806 9.35 -32.46 14.68
N THR A 807 10.35 -31.93 13.97
CA THR A 807 10.48 -32.05 12.51
C THR A 807 11.21 -33.33 12.08
N THR A 808 11.85 -34.06 13.00
CA THR A 808 12.52 -35.34 12.73
C THR A 808 11.72 -36.55 13.22
N ALA A 809 11.83 -37.65 12.49
CA ALA A 809 11.17 -38.93 12.79
C ALA A 809 11.67 -39.60 14.10
N GLU A 810 12.77 -39.14 14.69
CA GLU A 810 13.40 -39.77 15.87
C GLU A 810 13.21 -38.99 17.19
N GLY A 811 12.43 -37.90 17.20
CA GLY A 811 12.15 -37.14 18.42
C GLY A 811 13.38 -36.42 19.00
N VAL A 812 14.45 -36.26 18.22
CA VAL A 812 15.61 -35.44 18.61
C VAL A 812 15.28 -33.97 18.28
N PRO A 813 15.47 -33.01 19.20
CA PRO A 813 15.12 -31.61 18.94
C PRO A 813 16.10 -30.99 17.92
N ASP A 814 15.67 -30.90 16.67
CA ASP A 814 16.01 -29.79 15.78
C ASP A 814 14.77 -28.89 15.60
N ALA A 815 14.97 -27.65 15.17
CA ALA A 815 14.01 -26.54 15.16
C ALA A 815 12.52 -26.94 15.24
N SER A 816 11.95 -26.96 16.44
CA SER A 816 10.53 -27.28 16.65
C SER A 816 9.66 -26.36 15.81
N SER A 817 8.80 -26.92 14.97
CA SER A 817 7.84 -26.13 14.18
C SER A 817 6.50 -26.06 14.91
N LEU A 818 5.91 -24.87 14.98
CA LEU A 818 4.53 -24.73 15.45
C LEU A 818 3.61 -25.37 14.40
N ARG A 819 2.85 -26.38 14.82
CA ARG A 819 1.86 -27.08 14.00
C ARG A 819 0.47 -26.81 14.50
N THR A 820 -0.45 -26.79 13.55
CA THR A 820 -1.88 -26.74 13.81
C THR A 820 -2.36 -28.10 14.33
N VAL A 821 -3.15 -28.10 15.40
CA VAL A 821 -3.81 -29.27 15.98
C VAL A 821 -5.31 -29.10 15.78
N VAL A 822 -5.93 -30.01 15.03
CA VAL A 822 -7.37 -30.01 14.76
C VAL A 822 -8.03 -31.00 15.70
N GLU A 823 -9.05 -30.56 16.44
CA GLU A 823 -9.91 -31.42 17.26
C GLU A 823 -11.35 -31.37 16.77
N ILE A 824 -11.91 -32.54 16.49
CA ILE A 824 -13.34 -32.71 16.21
C ILE A 824 -14.00 -33.19 17.48
N ARG A 825 -14.99 -32.45 17.97
CA ARG A 825 -15.67 -32.67 19.24
C ARG A 825 -17.16 -32.86 19.05
N ASP A 826 -17.79 -33.63 19.93
CA ASP A 826 -19.25 -33.66 20.03
C ASP A 826 -19.73 -32.27 20.49
N SER A 827 -20.57 -31.64 19.67
CA SER A 827 -21.02 -30.26 19.84
C SER A 827 -21.91 -30.09 21.10
N ARG A 828 -22.46 -31.19 21.62
CA ARG A 828 -23.39 -31.24 22.75
C ARG A 828 -22.66 -31.40 24.07
N THR A 829 -21.59 -32.20 24.10
CA THR A 829 -20.86 -32.58 25.32
C THR A 829 -19.44 -32.00 25.42
N GLY A 830 -18.84 -31.62 24.29
CA GLY A 830 -17.44 -31.19 24.20
C GLY A 830 -16.43 -32.35 24.15
N GLU A 831 -16.89 -33.61 24.12
CA GLU A 831 -16.04 -34.80 24.03
C GLU A 831 -15.19 -34.79 22.76
N VAL A 832 -13.89 -35.07 22.86
CA VAL A 832 -13.00 -35.21 21.70
C VAL A 832 -13.26 -36.54 21.01
N LEU A 833 -13.67 -36.48 19.75
CA LEU A 833 -13.98 -37.64 18.91
C LEU A 833 -12.82 -37.99 17.97
N HIS A 834 -12.07 -36.97 17.54
CA HIS A 834 -10.91 -37.12 16.68
C HIS A 834 -9.92 -35.98 16.94
N GLN A 835 -8.62 -36.28 16.85
CA GLN A 835 -7.55 -35.29 16.95
C GLN A 835 -6.49 -35.60 15.88
N ALA A 836 -6.05 -34.58 15.16
CA ALA A 836 -5.07 -34.72 14.10
C ALA A 836 -4.14 -33.50 14.01
N LEU A 837 -2.90 -33.74 13.59
CA LEU A 837 -1.99 -32.67 13.21
C LEU A 837 -2.25 -32.19 11.78
N ALA A 838 -2.21 -30.88 11.61
CA ALA A 838 -2.34 -30.21 10.33
C ALA A 838 -1.03 -29.48 9.96
N GLY A 839 -1.12 -28.37 9.22
CA GLY A 839 0.02 -27.65 8.67
C GLY A 839 0.76 -26.83 9.73
N GLY A 840 1.58 -25.87 9.30
CA GLY A 840 2.24 -24.95 10.23
C GLY A 840 1.27 -24.00 10.93
N ALA A 841 1.80 -23.15 11.81
CA ALA A 841 1.08 -21.94 12.19
C ALA A 841 0.78 -21.10 10.93
N TRP A 842 -0.38 -20.46 10.89
CA TRP A 842 -0.84 -19.60 9.78
C TRP A 842 -1.20 -20.30 8.46
N THR A 843 -1.10 -21.63 8.39
CA THR A 843 -1.47 -22.37 7.18
C THR A 843 -2.92 -22.87 7.20
N ASN A 844 -3.72 -22.42 8.17
CA ASN A 844 -5.14 -22.78 8.30
C ASN A 844 -5.97 -21.83 7.45
N GLY A 845 -6.46 -22.32 6.31
CA GLY A 845 -7.29 -21.56 5.39
C GLY A 845 -8.72 -21.46 5.88
N ASN A 846 -9.49 -22.51 5.65
CA ASN A 846 -10.88 -22.64 6.08
C ASN A 846 -11.33 -24.10 6.09
N PHE A 847 -12.45 -24.36 6.77
CA PHE A 847 -13.12 -25.65 6.77
C PHE A 847 -14.40 -25.61 5.92
N PHE A 848 -14.74 -26.74 5.32
CA PHE A 848 -16.00 -26.95 4.60
C PHE A 848 -16.35 -28.45 4.57
N THR A 849 -17.59 -28.81 4.21
CA THR A 849 -18.06 -30.20 4.22
C THR A 849 -18.55 -30.65 2.85
N GLY A 850 -18.37 -31.93 2.56
CA GLY A 850 -18.89 -32.62 1.38
C GLY A 850 -19.23 -34.07 1.67
N PRO A 851 -19.72 -34.87 0.69
CA PRO A 851 -19.89 -36.30 0.85
C PRO A 851 -18.61 -37.04 1.27
N GLU A 852 -17.44 -36.44 1.03
CA GLU A 852 -16.13 -36.96 1.41
C GLU A 852 -15.83 -36.81 2.92
N GLY A 853 -16.54 -35.93 3.64
CA GLY A 853 -16.36 -35.66 5.07
C GLY A 853 -16.15 -34.17 5.37
N LEU A 854 -15.37 -33.88 6.41
CA LEU A 854 -14.88 -32.54 6.73
C LEU A 854 -13.56 -32.27 6.00
N ILE A 855 -13.45 -31.17 5.27
CA ILE A 855 -12.25 -30.78 4.55
C ILE A 855 -11.66 -29.53 5.18
N LEU A 856 -10.35 -29.55 5.43
CA LEU A 856 -9.52 -28.38 5.72
C LEU A 856 -8.72 -28.01 4.47
N ALA A 857 -8.96 -26.81 3.93
CA ALA A 857 -8.03 -26.16 3.02
C ALA A 857 -6.92 -25.48 3.81
N GLY A 858 -5.67 -25.70 3.42
CA GLY A 858 -4.53 -25.02 4.00
C GLY A 858 -3.41 -24.83 2.98
N THR A 859 -2.34 -24.15 3.38
CA THR A 859 -1.23 -23.79 2.48
C THR A 859 -0.73 -25.01 1.68
N ALA A 860 -0.97 -24.98 0.37
CA ALA A 860 -0.64 -26.03 -0.59
C ALA A 860 -1.20 -27.44 -0.25
N SER A 861 -2.33 -27.54 0.44
CA SER A 861 -2.92 -28.82 0.80
C SER A 861 -4.44 -28.80 1.03
N PHE A 862 -5.06 -29.96 0.84
CA PHE A 862 -6.37 -30.29 1.39
C PHE A 862 -6.25 -31.51 2.31
N ARG A 863 -6.90 -31.46 3.47
CA ARG A 863 -7.02 -32.60 4.38
C ARG A 863 -8.49 -32.94 4.57
N THR A 864 -8.84 -34.22 4.43
CA THR A 864 -10.19 -34.72 4.58
C THR A 864 -10.26 -35.62 5.80
N TYR A 865 -11.15 -35.30 6.74
CA TYR A 865 -11.48 -36.11 7.92
C TYR A 865 -12.78 -36.85 7.64
N ALA A 866 -12.69 -38.09 7.20
CA ALA A 866 -13.83 -38.92 6.85
C ALA A 866 -14.36 -39.71 8.06
N ALA A 867 -15.50 -40.38 7.87
CA ALA A 867 -16.11 -41.21 8.91
C ALA A 867 -15.17 -42.34 9.38
N GLY A 868 -15.27 -42.71 10.66
CA GLY A 868 -14.50 -43.83 11.21
C GLY A 868 -12.99 -43.57 11.40
N GLY A 869 -12.58 -42.30 11.46
CA GLY A 869 -11.18 -41.92 11.70
C GLY A 869 -10.27 -42.10 10.48
N GLN A 870 -10.84 -42.14 9.27
CA GLN A 870 -10.08 -42.25 8.02
C GLN A 870 -9.72 -40.85 7.52
N ASP A 871 -8.47 -40.46 7.73
CA ASP A 871 -7.95 -39.18 7.27
C ASP A 871 -7.24 -39.32 5.93
N HIS A 872 -7.54 -38.40 5.01
CA HIS A 872 -6.87 -38.27 3.72
C HIS A 872 -6.17 -36.91 3.62
N SER A 873 -5.10 -36.86 2.85
CA SER A 873 -4.43 -35.60 2.54
C SER A 873 -3.93 -35.59 1.12
N ILE A 874 -4.09 -34.46 0.45
CA ILE A 874 -3.44 -34.16 -0.82
C ILE A 874 -2.61 -32.89 -0.69
N PHE A 875 -1.43 -32.89 -1.30
CA PHE A 875 -0.65 -31.68 -1.53
C PHE A 875 -0.93 -31.19 -2.95
N THR A 876 -0.98 -29.88 -3.13
CA THR A 876 -1.21 -29.24 -4.43
C THR A 876 0.08 -28.58 -4.91
N LEU A 877 0.32 -28.56 -6.22
CA LEU A 877 1.41 -27.76 -6.80
C LEU A 877 1.22 -26.26 -6.56
N PRO A 878 0.02 -25.66 -6.76
CA PRO A 878 -0.21 -24.28 -6.38
C PRO A 878 -0.33 -24.12 -4.86
N THR A 879 0.02 -22.94 -4.36
CA THR A 879 -0.15 -22.54 -2.96
C THR A 879 -1.61 -22.21 -2.68
N THR A 880 -2.44 -23.25 -2.52
CA THR A 880 -3.83 -23.13 -2.04
C THR A 880 -3.85 -22.50 -0.66
N GLU A 881 -4.65 -21.47 -0.44
CA GLU A 881 -4.81 -20.79 0.85
C GLU A 881 -6.20 -21.01 1.43
N THR A 882 -7.23 -21.08 0.60
CA THR A 882 -8.63 -21.37 0.98
C THR A 882 -9.26 -22.30 -0.06
N GLY A 883 -10.39 -22.91 0.27
CA GLY A 883 -11.08 -23.80 -0.65
C GLY A 883 -12.55 -24.05 -0.32
N GLY A 884 -13.22 -24.74 -1.24
CA GLY A 884 -14.66 -24.96 -1.18
C GLY A 884 -15.16 -25.75 -2.38
N PHE A 885 -16.48 -25.82 -2.53
CA PHE A 885 -17.12 -26.41 -3.71
C PHE A 885 -17.88 -25.35 -4.48
N LEU A 886 -17.90 -25.49 -5.80
CA LEU A 886 -18.73 -24.69 -6.69
C LEU A 886 -19.46 -25.57 -7.71
N THR A 887 -20.52 -25.01 -8.30
CA THR A 887 -21.28 -25.62 -9.39
C THR A 887 -20.69 -25.17 -10.72
N GLY A 888 -20.05 -26.10 -11.42
CA GLY A 888 -19.48 -25.88 -12.74
C GLY A 888 -20.43 -26.24 -13.90
N PRO A 889 -19.92 -26.21 -15.14
CA PRO A 889 -20.70 -26.44 -16.35
C PRO A 889 -21.49 -27.75 -16.31
N GLY A 890 -22.77 -27.68 -16.72
CA GLY A 890 -23.67 -28.83 -16.71
C GLY A 890 -24.07 -29.33 -15.31
N GLY A 891 -23.91 -28.49 -14.27
CA GLY A 891 -24.20 -28.84 -12.88
C GLY A 891 -23.12 -29.69 -12.20
N ARG A 892 -21.92 -29.74 -12.78
CA ARG A 892 -20.80 -30.52 -12.23
C ARG A 892 -20.31 -29.90 -10.93
N ARG A 893 -20.28 -30.66 -9.83
CA ARG A 893 -19.63 -30.22 -8.59
C ARG A 893 -18.09 -30.23 -8.75
N LEU A 894 -17.46 -29.10 -8.49
CA LEU A 894 -16.00 -28.92 -8.59
C LEU A 894 -15.40 -28.52 -7.24
N LEU A 895 -14.21 -29.02 -6.94
CA LEU A 895 -13.39 -28.52 -5.84
C LEU A 895 -12.65 -27.27 -6.34
N VAL A 896 -12.76 -26.17 -5.61
CA VAL A 896 -12.03 -24.93 -5.90
C VAL A 896 -11.02 -24.66 -4.79
N GLY A 897 -9.81 -24.25 -5.19
CA GLY A 897 -8.82 -23.66 -4.30
C GLY A 897 -8.53 -22.24 -4.73
N GLY A 898 -8.71 -21.29 -3.81
CA GLY A 898 -8.10 -19.98 -3.92
C GLY A 898 -6.60 -20.14 -3.69
N VAL A 899 -5.80 -19.75 -4.67
CA VAL A 899 -4.34 -19.94 -4.60
C VAL A 899 -3.66 -18.59 -4.64
N GLN A 900 -2.41 -18.54 -4.18
CA GLN A 900 -1.55 -17.42 -4.55
C GLN A 900 -1.48 -17.32 -6.08
N ALA A 901 -1.77 -16.13 -6.59
CA ALA A 901 -1.85 -15.81 -8.01
C ALA A 901 -3.05 -16.39 -8.80
N GLY A 902 -4.20 -16.68 -8.18
CA GLY A 902 -5.44 -17.02 -8.91
C GLY A 902 -6.32 -18.07 -8.24
N ALA A 903 -6.84 -19.00 -9.04
CA ALA A 903 -7.64 -20.13 -8.58
C ALA A 903 -7.42 -21.38 -9.44
N TYR A 904 -7.58 -22.53 -8.81
CA TYR A 904 -7.47 -23.85 -9.44
C TYR A 904 -8.72 -24.67 -9.12
N LEU A 905 -9.15 -25.47 -10.11
CA LEU A 905 -10.32 -26.33 -10.03
C LEU A 905 -9.89 -27.79 -10.18
N TRP A 906 -10.43 -28.67 -9.36
CA TRP A 906 -10.20 -30.10 -9.39
C TRP A 906 -11.52 -30.88 -9.38
N ASP A 907 -11.45 -32.14 -9.82
CA ASP A 907 -12.51 -33.10 -9.53
C ASP A 907 -12.51 -33.43 -8.02
N PRO A 908 -13.65 -33.39 -7.31
CA PRO A 908 -13.69 -33.71 -5.88
C PRO A 908 -13.12 -35.08 -5.49
N ALA A 909 -13.08 -36.05 -6.41
CA ALA A 909 -12.53 -37.38 -6.16
C ALA A 909 -11.06 -37.36 -5.68
N VAL A 910 -10.32 -36.28 -5.96
CA VAL A 910 -8.94 -36.11 -5.49
C VAL A 910 -8.83 -36.11 -3.96
N LEU A 911 -9.87 -35.68 -3.25
CA LEU A 911 -9.88 -35.54 -1.79
C LEU A 911 -9.70 -36.85 -1.02
N THR A 912 -10.01 -37.98 -1.67
CA THR A 912 -9.90 -39.33 -1.09
C THR A 912 -9.00 -40.26 -1.93
N ALA A 913 -8.46 -39.79 -3.06
CA ALA A 913 -7.69 -40.62 -3.99
C ALA A 913 -6.32 -41.05 -3.44
N GLY A 914 -5.77 -40.35 -2.44
CA GLY A 914 -4.47 -40.68 -1.84
C GLY A 914 -3.25 -40.36 -2.71
N HIS A 915 -3.42 -39.59 -3.79
CA HIS A 915 -2.35 -39.15 -4.67
C HIS A 915 -2.08 -37.65 -4.50
N HIS A 916 -0.82 -37.31 -4.29
CA HIS A 916 -0.38 -35.90 -4.20
C HIS A 916 -0.20 -35.30 -5.59
N TYR A 917 -0.34 -33.98 -5.66
CA TYR A 917 -0.20 -33.17 -6.88
C TYR A 917 -1.16 -33.59 -8.00
N PRO A 918 -2.48 -33.67 -7.71
CA PRO A 918 -3.45 -34.05 -8.74
C PRO A 918 -3.52 -33.01 -9.85
N ASP A 919 -3.79 -33.49 -11.06
CA ASP A 919 -4.04 -32.62 -12.22
C ASP A 919 -5.29 -31.78 -12.00
N GLN A 920 -5.19 -30.49 -12.30
CA GLN A 920 -6.34 -29.58 -12.30
C GLN A 920 -7.20 -29.79 -13.55
N VAL A 921 -8.52 -29.63 -13.39
CA VAL A 921 -9.47 -29.60 -14.51
C VAL A 921 -9.66 -28.19 -15.07
N GLY A 922 -9.29 -27.15 -14.32
CA GLY A 922 -9.33 -25.75 -14.75
C GLY A 922 -8.44 -24.87 -13.87
N LYS A 923 -7.93 -23.77 -14.42
CA LYS A 923 -7.16 -22.77 -13.66
C LYS A 923 -7.19 -21.40 -14.33
N ASN A 924 -6.96 -20.35 -13.54
CA ASN A 924 -6.63 -19.02 -14.02
C ASN A 924 -5.42 -18.47 -13.27
N THR A 925 -4.85 -17.37 -13.76
CA THR A 925 -3.67 -16.74 -13.15
C THR A 925 -3.81 -15.22 -13.13
N TYR A 926 -3.83 -14.64 -11.94
CA TYR A 926 -3.84 -13.22 -11.67
C TYR A 926 -2.90 -12.98 -10.49
N LEU A 927 -1.71 -12.41 -10.70
CA LEU A 927 -0.66 -12.44 -9.68
C LEU A 927 -1.08 -11.74 -8.38
N GLY A 928 -1.87 -10.67 -8.46
CA GLY A 928 -2.42 -9.96 -7.30
C GLY A 928 -3.58 -10.67 -6.57
N ALA A 929 -4.09 -11.79 -7.08
CA ALA A 929 -5.17 -12.54 -6.44
C ALA A 929 -4.63 -13.55 -5.42
N ARG A 930 -5.29 -13.63 -4.27
CA ARG A 930 -4.93 -14.53 -3.16
C ARG A 930 -6.14 -15.03 -2.38
N ASN A 931 -7.32 -14.46 -2.64
CA ASN A 931 -8.59 -14.93 -2.11
C ASN A 931 -9.59 -15.08 -3.26
N TYR A 932 -10.74 -15.68 -2.99
CA TYR A 932 -11.81 -15.81 -3.96
C TYR A 932 -13.19 -15.82 -3.31
N PHE A 933 -14.19 -15.60 -4.15
CA PHE A 933 -15.59 -15.88 -3.88
C PHE A 933 -16.16 -16.68 -5.05
N SER A 934 -17.16 -17.51 -4.80
CA SER A 934 -17.93 -18.18 -5.86
C SER A 934 -19.41 -18.15 -5.57
N GLY A 935 -20.22 -17.99 -6.62
CA GLY A 935 -21.67 -18.08 -6.54
C GLY A 935 -22.35 -17.73 -7.86
N GLU A 936 -23.60 -18.16 -8.02
CA GLU A 936 -24.44 -17.90 -9.18
C GLU A 936 -24.88 -16.43 -9.26
N LEU A 937 -24.22 -15.63 -10.11
CA LEU A 937 -24.48 -14.18 -10.25
C LEU A 937 -25.42 -13.87 -11.41
N ASP A 938 -25.52 -14.73 -12.43
CA ASP A 938 -26.35 -14.47 -13.61
C ASP A 938 -27.60 -15.36 -13.74
N GLY A 939 -27.74 -16.36 -12.86
CA GLY A 939 -28.91 -17.23 -12.76
C GLY A 939 -28.96 -18.36 -13.79
N ASP A 940 -27.83 -18.78 -14.37
CA ASP A 940 -27.76 -19.85 -15.36
C ASP A 940 -27.56 -21.26 -14.77
N GLY A 941 -27.47 -21.38 -13.43
CA GLY A 941 -27.22 -22.62 -12.70
C GLY A 941 -25.73 -22.99 -12.58
N VAL A 942 -24.81 -22.13 -13.01
CA VAL A 942 -23.36 -22.25 -12.86
C VAL A 942 -22.87 -21.12 -11.94
N ASP A 943 -21.90 -21.42 -11.09
CA ASP A 943 -21.28 -20.41 -10.25
C ASP A 943 -20.25 -19.61 -11.04
N GLU A 944 -20.26 -18.29 -10.87
CA GLU A 944 -19.14 -17.44 -11.23
C GLU A 944 -17.99 -17.63 -10.24
N LEU A 945 -16.77 -17.48 -10.74
CA LEU A 945 -15.58 -17.36 -9.93
C LEU A 945 -15.12 -15.90 -9.86
N VAL A 946 -15.02 -15.36 -8.65
CA VAL A 946 -14.53 -14.01 -8.37
C VAL A 946 -13.18 -14.10 -7.69
N ASN A 947 -12.10 -13.74 -8.38
CA ASN A 947 -10.77 -13.61 -7.76
C ASN A 947 -10.66 -12.27 -7.02
N LEU A 948 -10.10 -12.30 -5.81
CA LEU A 948 -9.96 -11.18 -4.88
C LEU A 948 -8.52 -11.06 -4.38
N GLY A 949 -8.16 -9.89 -3.87
CA GLY A 949 -6.94 -9.64 -3.12
C GLY A 949 -6.96 -10.30 -1.73
N PHE A 950 -5.95 -10.02 -0.91
CA PHE A 950 -5.82 -10.55 0.45
C PHE A 950 -5.77 -9.42 1.47
N ASP A 951 -6.39 -9.63 2.62
CA ASP A 951 -6.33 -8.69 3.75
C ASP A 951 -4.98 -8.82 4.48
N GLU A 952 -3.92 -8.31 3.84
CA GLU A 952 -2.55 -8.38 4.37
C GLU A 952 -2.42 -7.70 5.73
N THR A 953 -2.99 -6.49 5.87
CA THR A 953 -2.90 -5.72 7.11
C THR A 953 -3.71 -6.34 8.24
N GLY A 954 -4.95 -6.78 7.98
CA GLY A 954 -5.76 -7.43 9.00
C GLY A 954 -5.21 -8.79 9.42
N PHE A 955 -4.59 -9.53 8.50
CA PHE A 955 -3.92 -10.79 8.84
C PHE A 955 -2.66 -10.56 9.69
N ASP A 956 -1.78 -9.61 9.35
CA ASP A 956 -0.59 -9.28 10.18
C ASP A 956 -1.03 -8.90 11.60
N ARG A 957 -2.01 -7.98 11.73
CA ARG A 957 -2.58 -7.56 13.02
C ARG A 957 -3.17 -8.73 13.79
N THR A 958 -3.86 -9.65 13.11
CA THR A 958 -4.39 -10.87 13.74
C THR A 958 -3.27 -11.77 14.27
N THR A 959 -2.18 -11.94 13.52
CA THR A 959 -1.03 -12.75 13.99
C THR A 959 -0.29 -12.11 15.16
N GLU A 960 -0.18 -10.78 15.19
CA GLU A 960 0.45 -10.01 16.27
C GLU A 960 -0.27 -10.16 17.61
N LEU A 961 -1.58 -10.36 17.61
CA LEU A 961 -2.33 -10.64 18.84
C LEU A 961 -1.83 -11.90 19.57
N LEU A 962 -1.17 -12.84 18.87
CA LEU A 962 -0.55 -14.02 19.47
C LEU A 962 0.97 -13.88 19.69
N GLY A 963 1.59 -12.76 19.30
CA GLY A 963 3.05 -12.54 19.34
C GLY A 963 3.77 -12.92 18.05
N GLY A 964 3.04 -13.27 16.97
CA GLY A 964 3.62 -13.53 15.65
C GLY A 964 3.59 -12.31 14.74
N ARG A 965 4.14 -12.44 13.53
CA ARG A 965 4.02 -11.44 12.44
C ARG A 965 3.84 -12.14 11.10
N TYR A 966 3.08 -11.54 10.20
CA TYR A 966 2.87 -12.01 8.84
C TYR A 966 2.69 -10.82 7.89
N LEU A 967 3.78 -10.40 7.25
CA LEU A 967 3.75 -9.37 6.23
C LEU A 967 4.35 -9.91 4.93
N LEU A 968 3.51 -10.06 3.91
CA LEU A 968 3.91 -10.51 2.56
C LEU A 968 3.42 -9.47 1.55
N GLN A 969 4.18 -8.39 1.39
CA GLN A 969 3.82 -7.31 0.48
C GLN A 969 3.98 -7.76 -0.97
N PHE A 970 2.92 -7.60 -1.76
CA PHE A 970 2.92 -7.97 -3.18
C PHE A 970 2.71 -6.76 -4.07
N THR A 971 3.56 -6.56 -5.10
CA THR A 971 3.50 -5.38 -5.99
C THR A 971 2.88 -5.63 -7.35
N ALA A 972 2.26 -6.80 -7.56
CA ALA A 972 1.48 -7.02 -8.79
C ALA A 972 0.21 -6.16 -8.83
N ILE A 973 -0.44 -6.16 -9.98
CA ILE A 973 -1.69 -5.44 -10.17
C ILE A 973 -2.78 -6.18 -9.39
N SER A 974 -3.41 -5.48 -8.44
CA SER A 974 -4.49 -6.00 -7.64
C SER A 974 -5.83 -5.68 -8.28
N ARG A 975 -6.64 -6.72 -8.49
CA ARG A 975 -7.88 -6.62 -9.25
C ARG A 975 -8.89 -7.61 -8.69
N MET A 976 -10.15 -7.17 -8.59
CA MET A 976 -11.26 -8.09 -8.56
C MET A 976 -11.56 -8.53 -9.99
N THR A 977 -11.60 -9.83 -10.27
CA THR A 977 -11.95 -10.34 -11.61
C THR A 977 -13.06 -11.37 -11.50
N VAL A 978 -14.16 -11.12 -12.20
CA VAL A 978 -15.30 -12.03 -12.31
C VAL A 978 -15.15 -12.86 -13.58
N SER A 979 -15.25 -14.18 -13.45
CA SER A 979 -15.09 -15.13 -14.54
C SER A 979 -16.26 -16.12 -14.59
N THR A 980 -16.71 -16.47 -15.79
CA THR A 980 -17.67 -17.56 -16.02
C THR A 980 -16.94 -18.88 -16.24
N LEU A 981 -17.61 -19.99 -15.97
CA LEU A 981 -17.10 -21.34 -16.20
C LEU A 981 -17.84 -21.98 -17.39
N SER A 982 -17.11 -22.64 -18.29
CA SER A 982 -17.70 -23.32 -19.47
C SER A 982 -16.98 -24.60 -19.85
#